data_AF-A0A6H5IGX2-F1
#
_entry.id   AF-A0A6H5IGX2-F1
#
_cell.length_a   1.000
_cell.length_b   1.000
_cell.length_c   1.000
_cell.angle_alpha   90.00
_cell.angle_beta   90.00
_cell.angle_gamma   90.00
#
_symmetry.space_group_name_H-M   'P 1'
#
loop_
_entity.id
_entity.type
_entity.pdbx_description
1 polymer ?
#
loop_
_entity_poly.entity_id
_entity_poly.type
_entity_poly.pdbx_seq_one_letter_code
_entity_poly.pdbx_strand_id
1 'polypeptide(L)'
;MEEETEMSTSCCGENNLMMRVYYAASDGMALNLFAILSELEPEEAKKLLHQKILQEDGQCCSPFIVAARFGHTKVIKMLLQKYDIDIEQEGRVKFDGFMIEGASALWCAAGVGHLNVVKALVKAGANVNHPTKTNSTPVRAACFDGRLDIVKYLIDHSADIHIANKYNNSCLMIATHNGHLDIVSYLLEQGADPNEKAQCGATALHFAAACGHTNIVKELLKHGAQMISNNKNMTPLISAAERARDDVVECLIENTEINREDKIEAFELLGASFANDKDFYCLQKAYVNLHKAMTLRYCDPDNIIRKVPSKPIPAYENWLESETVERLESIKNNQNAIHMESLTIRERILGTENPDVPQPVIYRGAVFADNARFDRCIDLWLHALHLRQKNNLSVSRDLLRFVQVFSQMIHVGVELEFQQVLDILESSVIALERNKKQLSEPVLKDDTEPSVEEQIESNLTITLYILSIITKLITLNGKKYQKDYMDRALRLVCRVTFLEMTLKDGKTILHLAVNPETPVDDFHTNDVCNFPCASTAKLLIQCGADVNAMDHKRNTPLHYIVQYKKPISDFITLHSIILDLVQSGAHIDAVNSQGKTPYEAATTGVAEIILRTQTKLSLKCIAAKVIKNHNLSYSGSVPSCLESFIELHGSGLNKG
;
A
#
# COMPACT_ATOMS: atom_id res chain seq x y z
N MET A 1 -7.40 41.59 -23.54
CA MET A 1 -7.63 42.18 -24.87
C MET A 1 -6.87 43.49 -24.87
N GLU A 2 -5.68 43.64 -25.47
CA GLU A 2 -4.98 42.92 -26.53
C GLU A 2 -3.49 42.92 -26.17
N GLU A 3 -2.88 41.74 -25.93
CA GLU A 3 -1.41 41.53 -25.94
C GLU A 3 -1.09 40.02 -25.81
N GLU A 4 -1.82 39.17 -26.52
CA GLU A 4 -1.53 37.73 -26.64
C GLU A 4 -1.87 37.29 -28.08
N THR A 5 -1.01 37.58 -29.06
CA THR A 5 -1.17 37.01 -30.42
C THR A 5 0.11 36.87 -31.25
N GLU A 6 1.31 36.92 -30.67
CA GLU A 6 2.56 36.70 -31.44
C GLU A 6 3.57 35.70 -30.81
N MET A 7 3.10 34.72 -30.02
CA MET A 7 3.96 33.63 -29.50
C MET A 7 3.44 32.19 -29.74
N SER A 8 2.46 32.00 -30.62
CA SER A 8 1.78 30.68 -30.73
C SER A 8 2.16 29.82 -31.95
N THR A 9 3.09 30.23 -32.82
CA THR A 9 3.39 29.47 -34.05
C THR A 9 4.71 28.70 -34.07
N SER A 10 5.70 28.98 -33.20
CA SER A 10 6.94 28.17 -33.15
C SER A 10 6.84 26.94 -32.22
N CYS A 11 6.04 27.02 -31.16
CA CYS A 11 5.97 25.99 -30.11
C CYS A 11 5.21 24.71 -30.53
N CYS A 12 4.40 24.78 -31.59
CA CYS A 12 3.59 23.65 -32.07
C CYS A 12 4.37 22.71 -33.01
N GLY A 13 5.37 23.23 -33.73
CA GLY A 13 6.19 22.45 -34.66
C GLY A 13 7.26 21.59 -33.97
N GLU A 14 7.94 22.12 -32.96
CA GLU A 14 8.99 21.43 -32.21
C GLU A 14 8.45 20.20 -31.44
N ASN A 15 7.28 20.35 -30.80
CA ASN A 15 6.63 19.24 -30.10
C ASN A 15 6.19 18.11 -31.06
N ASN A 16 5.80 18.44 -32.29
CA ASN A 16 5.41 17.44 -33.29
C ASN A 16 6.64 16.65 -33.81
N LEU A 17 7.73 17.35 -34.10
CA LEU A 17 8.98 16.72 -34.54
C LEU A 17 9.56 15.79 -33.47
N MET A 18 9.56 16.23 -32.22
CA MET A 18 10.02 15.45 -31.07
C MET A 18 9.24 14.12 -30.93
N MET A 19 7.91 14.15 -31.01
CA MET A 19 7.09 12.94 -30.95
C MET A 19 7.34 12.02 -32.14
N ARG A 20 7.54 12.57 -33.36
CA ARG A 20 7.87 11.78 -34.56
C ARG A 20 9.19 11.04 -34.42
N VAL A 21 10.23 11.69 -33.90
CA VAL A 21 11.55 11.05 -33.64
C VAL A 21 11.39 9.92 -32.63
N TYR A 22 10.67 10.16 -31.53
CA TYR A 22 10.46 9.16 -30.50
C TYR A 22 9.67 7.94 -31.00
N TYR A 23 8.55 8.13 -31.68
CA TYR A 23 7.77 7.01 -32.20
C TYR A 23 8.49 6.28 -33.33
N ALA A 24 9.23 6.99 -34.19
CA ALA A 24 10.07 6.33 -35.19
C ALA A 24 11.14 5.43 -34.56
N ALA A 25 11.71 5.83 -33.42
CA ALA A 25 12.63 4.98 -32.66
C ALA A 25 11.92 3.83 -31.93
N SER A 26 10.77 4.12 -31.30
CA SER A 26 9.93 3.17 -30.56
C SER A 26 9.35 2.06 -31.45
N ASP A 27 9.04 2.36 -32.70
CA ASP A 27 8.44 1.43 -33.66
C ASP A 27 9.48 0.76 -34.56
N GLY A 28 10.77 1.08 -34.36
CA GLY A 28 11.86 0.45 -35.11
C GLY A 28 12.02 0.94 -36.55
N MET A 29 11.45 2.10 -36.89
CA MET A 29 11.47 2.69 -38.23
C MET A 29 12.84 3.35 -38.54
N ALA A 30 13.91 2.56 -38.58
CA ALA A 30 15.29 3.06 -38.70
C ALA A 30 15.54 3.98 -39.90
N LEU A 31 14.93 3.70 -41.06
CA LEU A 31 15.07 4.53 -42.27
C LEU A 31 14.34 5.87 -42.12
N ASN A 32 13.12 5.86 -41.58
CA ASN A 32 12.35 7.09 -41.35
C ASN A 32 13.01 7.95 -40.29
N LEU A 33 13.48 7.33 -39.20
CA LEU A 33 14.23 8.03 -38.15
C LEU A 33 15.50 8.65 -38.72
N PHE A 34 16.26 7.91 -39.53
CA PHE A 34 17.46 8.45 -40.19
C PHE A 34 17.12 9.61 -41.12
N ALA A 35 16.07 9.49 -41.94
CA ALA A 35 15.64 10.54 -42.85
C ALA A 35 15.30 11.84 -42.08
N ILE A 36 14.49 11.72 -41.02
CA ILE A 36 14.13 12.86 -40.15
C ILE A 36 15.37 13.52 -39.55
N LEU A 37 16.29 12.72 -38.99
CA LEU A 37 17.48 13.25 -38.30
C LEU A 37 18.53 13.81 -39.28
N SER A 38 18.60 13.30 -40.50
CA SER A 38 19.57 13.74 -41.53
C SER A 38 19.26 15.12 -42.13
N GLU A 39 18.01 15.58 -41.98
CA GLU A 39 17.56 16.90 -42.42
C GLU A 39 17.82 18.00 -41.38
N LEU A 40 18.28 17.64 -40.17
CA LEU A 40 18.48 18.55 -39.05
C LEU A 40 19.97 18.90 -38.86
N GLU A 41 20.21 20.06 -38.24
CA GLU A 41 21.56 20.42 -37.78
C GLU A 41 22.04 19.44 -36.68
N PRO A 42 23.35 19.10 -36.61
CA PRO A 42 23.86 18.08 -35.69
C PRO A 42 23.51 18.30 -34.22
N GLU A 43 23.53 19.56 -33.75
CA GLU A 43 23.17 19.91 -32.37
C GLU A 43 21.66 19.76 -32.10
N GLU A 44 20.82 20.01 -33.09
CA GLU A 44 19.37 19.84 -32.96
C GLU A 44 19.00 18.36 -32.95
N ALA A 45 19.60 17.56 -33.83
CA ALA A 45 19.48 16.11 -33.81
C ALA A 45 19.93 15.53 -32.47
N LYS A 46 21.07 16.01 -31.94
CA LYS A 46 21.57 15.62 -30.61
C LYS A 46 20.57 15.98 -29.51
N LYS A 47 20.06 17.20 -29.48
CA LYS A 47 19.06 17.64 -28.50
C LYS A 47 17.82 16.74 -28.51
N LEU A 48 17.26 16.45 -29.70
CA LEU A 48 16.08 15.59 -29.83
C LEU A 48 16.34 14.14 -29.37
N LEU A 49 17.53 13.60 -29.63
CA LEU A 49 17.90 12.24 -29.24
C LEU A 49 18.13 12.08 -27.73
N HIS A 50 18.49 13.16 -27.02
CA HIS A 50 18.66 13.17 -25.56
C HIS A 50 17.40 13.61 -24.80
N GLN A 51 16.43 14.20 -25.49
CA GLN A 51 15.20 14.66 -24.87
C GLN A 51 14.34 13.47 -24.41
N LYS A 52 13.90 13.50 -23.15
CA LYS A 52 13.01 12.48 -22.58
C LYS A 52 11.55 12.85 -22.87
N ILE A 53 10.75 11.86 -23.26
CA ILE A 53 9.32 12.04 -23.53
C ILE A 53 8.49 11.37 -22.44
N LEU A 54 7.64 12.15 -21.78
CA LEU A 54 6.64 11.65 -20.84
C LEU A 54 5.43 11.10 -21.61
N GLN A 55 5.15 9.81 -21.42
CA GLN A 55 3.99 9.11 -21.95
C GLN A 55 2.84 9.12 -20.93
N GLU A 56 1.62 8.85 -21.39
CA GLU A 56 0.41 8.82 -20.54
C GLU A 56 0.50 7.78 -19.41
N ASP A 57 1.26 6.69 -19.62
CA ASP A 57 1.44 5.62 -18.64
C ASP A 57 2.52 5.92 -17.58
N GLY A 58 3.08 7.14 -17.58
CA GLY A 58 4.09 7.62 -16.65
C GLY A 58 5.53 7.34 -17.06
N GLN A 59 5.76 6.64 -18.18
CA GLN A 59 7.09 6.39 -18.72
C GLN A 59 7.73 7.69 -19.24
N CYS A 60 9.01 7.90 -18.93
CA CYS A 60 9.76 9.08 -19.35
C CYS A 60 11.18 8.69 -19.78
N CYS A 61 11.41 8.53 -21.08
CA CYS A 61 12.69 8.06 -21.62
C CYS A 61 13.00 8.67 -22.99
N SER A 62 14.26 8.57 -23.42
CA SER A 62 14.72 9.10 -24.71
C SER A 62 14.44 8.12 -25.88
N PRO A 63 14.46 8.59 -27.14
CA PRO A 63 14.35 7.74 -28.34
C PRO A 63 15.35 6.57 -28.34
N PHE A 64 16.54 6.78 -27.80
CA PHE A 64 17.57 5.74 -27.71
C PHE A 64 17.17 4.61 -26.73
N ILE A 65 16.70 4.97 -25.54
CA ILE A 65 16.28 4.00 -24.52
C ILE A 65 15.05 3.22 -24.98
N VAL A 66 14.05 3.88 -25.56
CA VAL A 66 12.82 3.21 -26.03
C VAL A 66 13.12 2.23 -27.17
N ALA A 67 14.03 2.59 -28.10
CA ALA A 67 14.48 1.68 -29.15
C ALA A 67 15.21 0.44 -28.59
N ALA A 68 16.03 0.63 -27.54
CA ALA A 68 16.72 -0.48 -26.90
C ALA A 68 15.76 -1.42 -26.17
N ARG A 69 14.78 -0.83 -25.47
CA ARG A 69 13.74 -1.55 -24.73
C ARG A 69 12.87 -2.42 -25.64
N PHE A 70 12.52 -1.96 -26.84
CA PHE A 70 11.74 -2.72 -27.82
C PHE A 70 12.59 -3.58 -28.77
N GLY A 71 13.90 -3.63 -28.58
CA GLY A 71 14.76 -4.57 -29.29
C GLY A 71 15.14 -4.14 -30.71
N HIS A 72 14.99 -2.86 -31.05
CA HIS A 72 15.18 -2.31 -32.40
C HIS A 72 16.66 -2.19 -32.76
N THR A 73 17.30 -3.33 -33.01
CA THR A 73 18.74 -3.45 -33.26
C THR A 73 19.21 -2.57 -34.42
N LYS A 74 18.40 -2.41 -35.48
CA LYS A 74 18.72 -1.54 -36.63
C LYS A 74 18.76 -0.06 -36.23
N VAL A 75 17.80 0.38 -35.42
CA VAL A 75 17.76 1.75 -34.88
C VAL A 75 18.98 1.99 -34.01
N ILE A 76 19.26 1.09 -33.05
CA ILE A 76 20.40 1.21 -32.15
C ILE A 76 21.73 1.30 -32.90
N LYS A 77 21.97 0.39 -33.86
CA LYS A 77 23.19 0.42 -34.67
C LYS A 77 23.30 1.70 -35.49
N MET A 78 22.20 2.16 -36.09
CA MET A 78 22.18 3.40 -36.86
C MET A 78 22.51 4.61 -35.99
N LEU A 79 21.86 4.73 -34.82
CA LEU A 79 22.08 5.83 -33.88
C LEU A 79 23.53 5.86 -33.39
N LEU A 80 24.07 4.72 -32.96
CA LEU A 80 25.46 4.60 -32.48
C LEU A 80 26.52 4.88 -33.55
N GLN A 81 26.23 4.61 -34.83
CA GLN A 81 27.20 4.79 -35.93
C GLN A 81 27.19 6.20 -36.53
N LYS A 82 26.06 6.92 -36.42
CA LYS A 82 25.83 8.17 -37.15
C LYS A 82 25.71 9.41 -36.27
N TYR A 83 25.42 9.23 -34.98
CA TYR A 83 25.16 10.34 -34.07
C TYR A 83 25.96 10.18 -32.77
N ASP A 84 26.32 11.31 -32.16
CA ASP A 84 26.96 11.37 -30.85
C ASP A 84 25.91 11.19 -29.75
N ILE A 85 25.66 9.93 -29.38
CA ILE A 85 24.69 9.52 -28.36
C ILE A 85 25.43 9.30 -27.04
N ASP A 86 24.97 9.96 -25.98
CA ASP A 86 25.29 9.53 -24.62
C ASP A 86 24.63 8.16 -24.36
N ILE A 87 25.44 7.11 -24.31
CA ILE A 87 24.98 5.72 -24.15
C ILE A 87 24.44 5.48 -22.72
N GLU A 88 24.88 6.28 -21.76
CA GLU A 88 24.55 6.16 -20.34
C GLU A 88 23.34 7.00 -19.93
N GLN A 89 22.57 7.50 -20.91
CA GLN A 89 21.30 8.17 -20.63
C GLN A 89 20.38 7.29 -19.78
N GLU A 90 19.84 7.90 -18.73
CA GLU A 90 18.88 7.28 -17.83
C GLU A 90 17.43 7.67 -18.17
N GLY A 91 16.52 6.69 -18.12
CA GLY A 91 15.08 6.89 -18.25
C GLY A 91 14.31 6.40 -17.04
N ARG A 92 13.04 6.80 -16.98
CA ARG A 92 11.99 6.17 -16.17
C ARG A 92 11.19 5.23 -17.10
N VAL A 93 11.27 3.93 -16.87
CA VAL A 93 10.65 2.90 -17.73
C VAL A 93 9.72 2.00 -16.94
N LYS A 94 8.71 1.43 -17.60
CA LYS A 94 7.72 0.56 -16.95
C LYS A 94 8.03 -0.92 -17.23
N PHE A 95 8.23 -1.74 -16.21
CA PHE A 95 8.45 -3.19 -16.33
C PHE A 95 7.45 -3.93 -15.45
N ASP A 96 6.68 -4.86 -16.02
CA ASP A 96 5.63 -5.64 -15.32
C ASP A 96 4.69 -4.80 -14.44
N GLY A 97 4.37 -3.59 -14.91
CA GLY A 97 3.51 -2.64 -14.18
C GLY A 97 4.24 -1.72 -13.22
N PHE A 98 5.51 -1.96 -12.91
CA PHE A 98 6.32 -1.15 -11.99
C PHE A 98 7.15 -0.09 -12.73
N MET A 99 7.25 1.10 -12.13
CA MET A 99 8.10 2.17 -12.65
C MET A 99 9.53 2.03 -12.12
N ILE A 100 10.50 1.93 -13.03
CA ILE A 100 11.92 1.82 -12.75
C ILE A 100 12.60 3.11 -13.15
N GLU A 101 13.26 3.77 -12.19
CA GLU A 101 14.02 5.00 -12.41
C GLU A 101 15.51 4.72 -12.58
N GLY A 102 16.18 5.53 -13.41
CA GLY A 102 17.62 5.40 -13.65
C GLY A 102 17.98 4.28 -14.62
N ALA A 103 17.02 3.78 -15.42
CA ALA A 103 17.28 2.67 -16.33
C ALA A 103 18.03 3.15 -17.59
N SER A 104 19.20 2.56 -17.86
CA SER A 104 19.94 2.78 -19.11
C SER A 104 19.37 1.95 -20.27
N ALA A 105 19.80 2.27 -21.49
CA ALA A 105 19.46 1.47 -22.68
C ALA A 105 19.90 0.01 -22.54
N LEU A 106 21.09 -0.22 -21.95
CA LEU A 106 21.63 -1.58 -21.73
C LEU A 106 20.80 -2.34 -20.71
N TRP A 107 20.42 -1.70 -19.59
CA TRP A 107 19.56 -2.29 -18.58
C TRP A 107 18.21 -2.73 -19.18
N CYS A 108 17.59 -1.85 -19.98
CA CYS A 108 16.32 -2.15 -20.64
C CYS A 108 16.43 -3.34 -21.60
N ALA A 109 17.46 -3.35 -22.46
CA ALA A 109 17.66 -4.42 -23.43
C ALA A 109 17.95 -5.78 -22.76
N ALA A 110 18.68 -5.76 -21.64
CA ALA A 110 18.97 -6.95 -20.86
C ALA A 110 17.73 -7.51 -20.16
N GLY A 111 16.91 -6.64 -19.56
CA GLY A 111 15.69 -7.03 -18.82
C GLY A 111 14.52 -7.49 -19.68
N VAL A 112 14.53 -7.27 -20.99
CA VAL A 112 13.49 -7.75 -21.94
C VAL A 112 14.03 -8.89 -22.84
N GLY A 113 15.31 -9.24 -22.71
CA GLY A 113 15.88 -10.36 -23.47
C GLY A 113 16.34 -10.05 -24.89
N HIS A 114 16.73 -8.80 -25.19
CA HIS A 114 17.18 -8.38 -26.52
C HIS A 114 18.70 -8.52 -26.72
N LEU A 115 19.19 -9.77 -26.81
CA LEU A 115 20.63 -10.08 -26.91
C LEU A 115 21.38 -9.30 -28.00
N ASN A 116 20.77 -9.10 -29.18
CA ASN A 116 21.42 -8.37 -30.27
C ASN A 116 21.62 -6.87 -29.98
N VAL A 117 20.71 -6.28 -29.20
CA VAL A 117 20.83 -4.90 -28.73
C VAL A 117 21.89 -4.83 -27.63
N VAL A 118 21.85 -5.75 -26.66
CA VAL A 118 22.89 -5.87 -25.61
C VAL A 118 24.29 -5.95 -26.24
N LYS A 119 24.48 -6.84 -27.21
CA LYS A 119 25.73 -6.98 -27.96
C LYS A 119 26.17 -5.69 -28.65
N ALA A 120 25.23 -4.94 -29.23
CA ALA A 120 25.53 -3.67 -29.90
C ALA A 120 25.96 -2.58 -28.90
N LEU A 121 25.24 -2.46 -27.78
CA LEU A 121 25.52 -1.48 -26.73
C LEU A 121 26.86 -1.75 -26.03
N VAL A 122 27.12 -2.99 -25.64
CA VAL A 122 28.40 -3.37 -24.99
C VAL A 122 29.58 -3.14 -25.94
N LYS A 123 29.45 -3.48 -27.23
CA LYS A 123 30.48 -3.18 -28.24
C LYS A 123 30.73 -1.69 -28.46
N ALA A 124 29.72 -0.86 -28.20
CA ALA A 124 29.83 0.59 -28.27
C ALA A 124 30.36 1.23 -26.97
N GLY A 125 30.70 0.42 -25.96
CA GLY A 125 31.30 0.90 -24.70
C GLY A 125 30.30 1.20 -23.59
N ALA A 126 29.06 0.69 -23.68
CA ALA A 126 28.09 0.82 -22.59
C ALA A 126 28.63 0.22 -21.28
N ASN A 127 28.43 0.91 -20.17
CA ASN A 127 28.82 0.43 -18.84
C ASN A 127 27.96 -0.78 -18.44
N VAL A 128 28.57 -1.97 -18.48
CA VAL A 128 27.92 -3.26 -18.15
C VAL A 128 27.39 -3.35 -16.72
N ASN A 129 27.86 -2.47 -15.84
CA ASN A 129 27.48 -2.40 -14.42
C ASN A 129 26.65 -1.16 -14.09
N HIS A 130 26.16 -0.40 -15.08
CA HIS A 130 25.36 0.81 -14.82
C HIS A 130 24.11 0.48 -14.00
N PRO A 131 23.98 0.96 -12.75
CA PRO A 131 22.86 0.64 -11.90
C PRO A 131 21.64 1.53 -12.19
N THR A 132 20.44 1.01 -11.92
CA THR A 132 19.24 1.85 -11.72
C THR A 132 19.31 2.62 -10.40
N LYS A 133 18.34 3.49 -10.10
CA LYS A 133 18.23 4.15 -8.77
C LYS A 133 18.04 3.16 -7.62
N THR A 134 17.59 1.95 -7.90
CA THR A 134 17.47 0.86 -6.92
C THR A 134 18.70 -0.04 -6.86
N ASN A 135 19.80 0.39 -7.47
CA ASN A 135 21.05 -0.36 -7.61
C ASN A 135 20.90 -1.68 -8.40
N SER A 136 19.96 -1.75 -9.35
CA SER A 136 19.79 -2.94 -10.20
C SER A 136 20.70 -2.85 -11.44
N THR A 137 21.60 -3.81 -11.62
CA THR A 137 22.51 -3.89 -12.78
C THR A 137 21.84 -4.55 -14.00
N PRO A 138 22.39 -4.39 -15.22
CA PRO A 138 21.90 -5.08 -16.41
C PRO A 138 21.94 -6.61 -16.28
N VAL A 139 22.97 -7.17 -15.63
CA VAL A 139 23.03 -8.62 -15.38
C VAL A 139 21.95 -9.08 -14.42
N ARG A 140 21.60 -8.27 -13.40
CA ARG A 140 20.45 -8.54 -12.53
C ARG A 140 19.14 -8.53 -13.30
N ALA A 141 18.96 -7.58 -14.23
CA ALA A 141 17.76 -7.52 -15.08
C ALA A 141 17.64 -8.76 -15.99
N ALA A 142 18.74 -9.22 -16.58
CA ALA A 142 18.76 -10.46 -17.36
C ALA A 142 18.48 -11.73 -16.51
N CYS A 143 18.98 -11.75 -15.26
CA CYS A 143 18.66 -12.80 -14.29
C CYS A 143 17.18 -12.82 -13.91
N PHE A 144 16.53 -11.65 -13.86
CA PHE A 144 15.09 -11.57 -13.59
C PHE A 144 14.26 -12.18 -14.74
N ASP A 145 14.58 -11.82 -15.99
CA ASP A 145 13.86 -12.29 -17.19
C ASP A 145 14.13 -13.78 -17.53
N GLY A 146 15.24 -14.35 -17.07
CA GLY A 146 15.59 -15.75 -17.35
C GLY A 146 16.43 -15.94 -18.61
N ARG A 147 17.27 -14.96 -18.95
CA ARG A 147 18.06 -14.94 -20.19
C ARG A 147 19.50 -15.34 -19.98
N LEU A 148 19.74 -16.65 -19.86
CA LEU A 148 21.10 -17.21 -19.66
C LEU A 148 22.09 -16.76 -20.75
N ASP A 149 21.64 -16.62 -22.00
CA ASP A 149 22.44 -16.13 -23.13
C ASP A 149 22.98 -14.70 -22.90
N ILE A 150 22.16 -13.83 -22.30
CA ILE A 150 22.54 -12.46 -21.94
C ILE A 150 23.37 -12.43 -20.67
N VAL A 151 23.01 -13.21 -19.65
CA VAL A 151 23.78 -13.31 -18.39
C VAL A 151 25.23 -13.72 -18.69
N LYS A 152 25.42 -14.79 -19.49
CA LYS A 152 26.74 -15.24 -19.95
C LYS A 152 27.48 -14.13 -20.68
N TYR A 153 26.84 -13.51 -21.67
CA TYR A 153 27.46 -12.46 -22.46
C TYR A 153 27.90 -11.26 -21.61
N LEU A 154 27.08 -10.82 -20.64
CA LEU A 154 27.42 -9.71 -19.77
C LEU A 154 28.59 -10.05 -18.84
N ILE A 155 28.61 -11.26 -18.25
CA ILE A 155 29.70 -11.72 -17.38
C ILE A 155 31.01 -11.86 -18.17
N ASP A 156 30.96 -12.41 -19.39
CA ASP A 156 32.11 -12.47 -20.31
C ASP A 156 32.68 -11.08 -20.65
N HIS A 157 31.90 -10.01 -20.46
CA HIS A 157 32.28 -8.62 -20.65
C HIS A 157 32.39 -7.85 -19.32
N SER A 158 32.77 -8.54 -18.25
CA SER A 158 33.11 -7.95 -16.93
C SER A 158 31.91 -7.36 -16.16
N ALA A 159 30.70 -7.89 -16.35
CA ALA A 159 29.61 -7.62 -15.43
C ALA A 159 29.87 -8.27 -14.06
N ASP A 160 29.69 -7.50 -12.99
CA ASP A 160 29.89 -7.95 -11.62
C ASP A 160 28.58 -8.53 -11.05
N ILE A 161 28.60 -9.82 -10.74
CA ILE A 161 27.45 -10.56 -10.19
C ILE A 161 27.21 -10.29 -8.71
N HIS A 162 28.18 -9.68 -8.01
CA HIS A 162 28.12 -9.35 -6.58
C HIS A 162 27.45 -8.01 -6.29
N ILE A 163 27.15 -7.19 -7.32
CA ILE A 163 26.39 -5.96 -7.14
C ILE A 163 24.92 -6.30 -6.88
N ALA A 164 24.52 -6.25 -5.62
CA ALA A 164 23.14 -6.42 -5.18
C ALA A 164 22.34 -5.11 -5.30
N ASN A 165 21.01 -5.22 -5.32
CA ASN A 165 20.15 -4.04 -5.28
C ASN A 165 20.18 -3.34 -3.91
N LYS A 166 19.45 -2.22 -3.76
CA LYS A 166 19.37 -1.45 -2.50
C LYS A 166 18.88 -2.23 -1.26
N TYR A 167 18.32 -3.42 -1.47
CA TYR A 167 17.83 -4.32 -0.42
C TYR A 167 18.74 -5.55 -0.24
N ASN A 168 19.97 -5.50 -0.74
CA ASN A 168 20.94 -6.60 -0.76
C ASN A 168 20.41 -7.88 -1.45
N ASN A 169 19.48 -7.75 -2.40
CA ASN A 169 19.07 -8.90 -3.22
C ASN A 169 20.04 -9.07 -4.39
N SER A 170 20.79 -10.18 -4.39
CA SER A 170 21.78 -10.51 -5.41
C SER A 170 21.18 -11.10 -6.69
N CYS A 171 22.00 -11.24 -7.73
CA CYS A 171 21.62 -11.91 -8.98
C CYS A 171 21.16 -13.35 -8.74
N LEU A 172 21.85 -14.08 -7.85
CA LEU A 172 21.51 -15.44 -7.48
C LEU A 172 20.12 -15.52 -6.82
N MET A 173 19.81 -14.59 -5.91
CA MET A 173 18.51 -14.55 -5.22
C MET A 173 17.35 -14.32 -6.19
N ILE A 174 17.49 -13.41 -7.17
CA ILE A 174 16.38 -13.13 -8.10
C ILE A 174 16.18 -14.23 -9.13
N ALA A 175 17.26 -14.84 -9.64
CA ALA A 175 17.18 -16.02 -10.50
C ALA A 175 16.52 -17.19 -9.75
N THR A 176 16.89 -17.35 -8.48
CA THR A 176 16.30 -18.35 -7.60
C THR A 176 14.81 -18.11 -7.36
N HIS A 177 14.41 -16.89 -7.01
CA HIS A 177 13.01 -16.53 -6.80
C HIS A 177 12.15 -16.84 -8.03
N ASN A 178 12.64 -16.51 -9.23
CA ASN A 178 11.91 -16.69 -10.48
C ASN A 178 12.00 -18.12 -11.06
N GLY A 179 12.79 -19.01 -10.47
CA GLY A 179 12.82 -20.43 -10.87
C GLY A 179 13.78 -20.75 -12.03
N HIS A 180 14.73 -19.86 -12.33
CA HIS A 180 15.66 -20.01 -13.46
C HIS A 180 16.87 -20.87 -13.07
N LEU A 181 16.66 -22.20 -13.01
CA LEU A 181 17.67 -23.16 -12.56
C LEU A 181 18.99 -23.08 -13.34
N ASP A 182 18.93 -22.90 -14.65
CA ASP A 182 20.09 -22.83 -15.53
C ASP A 182 20.98 -21.60 -15.23
N ILE A 183 20.36 -20.46 -14.91
CA ILE A 183 21.05 -19.26 -14.42
C ILE A 183 21.59 -19.48 -13.00
N VAL A 184 20.82 -20.10 -12.11
CA VAL A 184 21.28 -20.40 -10.75
C VAL A 184 22.54 -21.26 -10.77
N SER A 185 22.54 -22.37 -11.50
CA SER A 185 23.73 -23.22 -11.66
C SER A 185 24.90 -22.42 -12.22
N TYR A 186 24.67 -21.63 -13.28
CA TYR A 186 25.74 -20.83 -13.87
C TYR A 186 26.32 -19.79 -12.90
N LEU A 187 25.49 -19.06 -12.14
CA LEU A 187 25.96 -18.08 -11.17
C LEU A 187 26.76 -18.72 -10.03
N LEU A 188 26.34 -19.90 -9.55
CA LEU A 188 27.09 -20.67 -8.55
C LEU A 188 28.44 -21.13 -9.10
N GLU A 189 28.50 -21.59 -10.34
CA GLU A 189 29.75 -21.93 -11.04
C GLU A 189 30.69 -20.72 -11.22
N GLN A 190 30.12 -19.51 -11.37
CA GLN A 190 30.87 -18.25 -11.42
C GLN A 190 31.24 -17.69 -10.03
N GLY A 191 30.98 -18.44 -8.94
CA GLY A 191 31.41 -18.07 -7.59
C GLY A 191 30.43 -17.19 -6.82
N ALA A 192 29.15 -17.12 -7.20
CA ALA A 192 28.12 -16.49 -6.36
C ALA A 192 27.99 -17.23 -5.02
N ASP A 193 28.00 -16.50 -3.91
CA ASP A 193 27.84 -17.08 -2.58
C ASP A 193 26.35 -17.38 -2.28
N PRO A 194 25.95 -18.65 -2.10
CA PRO A 194 24.56 -19.01 -1.79
C PRO A 194 24.08 -18.54 -0.40
N ASN A 195 25.00 -18.12 0.48
CA ASN A 195 24.73 -17.71 1.86
C ASN A 195 24.65 -16.20 2.06
N GLU A 196 24.78 -15.40 0.99
CA GLU A 196 24.48 -13.96 1.04
C GLU A 196 23.08 -13.73 1.61
N LYS A 197 22.93 -12.65 2.39
CA LYS A 197 21.68 -12.26 3.02
C LYS A 197 21.14 -10.97 2.41
N ALA A 198 19.89 -11.02 1.99
CA ALA A 198 19.10 -9.83 1.72
C ALA A 198 18.92 -9.01 3.01
N GLN A 199 18.43 -7.78 2.89
CA GLN A 199 18.19 -6.90 4.04
C GLN A 199 17.23 -7.52 5.08
N CYS A 200 16.28 -8.36 4.65
CA CYS A 200 15.38 -9.10 5.51
C CYS A 200 16.00 -10.38 6.13
N GLY A 201 17.29 -10.62 5.93
CA GLY A 201 18.01 -11.80 6.39
C GLY A 201 17.79 -13.07 5.55
N ALA A 202 16.95 -13.00 4.50
CA ALA A 202 16.69 -14.13 3.61
C ALA A 202 17.89 -14.44 2.69
N THR A 203 18.14 -15.72 2.45
CA THR A 203 19.17 -16.23 1.52
C THR A 203 18.52 -16.74 0.23
N ALA A 204 19.31 -17.10 -0.78
CA ALA A 204 18.79 -17.77 -1.98
C ALA A 204 17.95 -19.01 -1.62
N LEU A 205 18.38 -19.80 -0.63
CA LEU A 205 17.67 -21.00 -0.20
C LEU A 205 16.27 -20.69 0.36
N HIS A 206 16.09 -19.54 1.05
CA HIS A 206 14.76 -19.10 1.50
C HIS A 206 13.83 -18.81 0.32
N PHE A 207 14.31 -18.10 -0.70
CA PHE A 207 13.52 -17.80 -1.89
C PHE A 207 13.14 -19.06 -2.66
N ALA A 208 14.10 -19.97 -2.87
CA ALA A 208 13.84 -21.26 -3.53
C ALA A 208 12.76 -22.04 -2.77
N ALA A 209 12.90 -22.10 -1.45
CA ALA A 209 12.02 -22.85 -0.57
C ALA A 209 10.59 -22.26 -0.53
N ALA A 210 10.48 -20.94 -0.43
CA ALA A 210 9.21 -20.23 -0.45
C ALA A 210 8.46 -20.35 -1.80
N CYS A 211 9.21 -20.32 -2.90
CA CYS A 211 8.65 -20.42 -4.25
C CYS A 211 8.30 -21.86 -4.65
N GLY A 212 8.88 -22.88 -3.99
CA GLY A 212 8.62 -24.28 -4.30
C GLY A 212 9.57 -24.86 -5.35
N HIS A 213 10.74 -24.26 -5.57
CA HIS A 213 11.67 -24.66 -6.62
C HIS A 213 12.62 -25.77 -6.14
N THR A 214 12.11 -26.99 -6.01
CA THR A 214 12.84 -28.13 -5.43
C THR A 214 14.18 -28.43 -6.11
N ASN A 215 14.28 -28.29 -7.45
CA ASN A 215 15.56 -28.50 -8.14
C ASN A 215 16.60 -27.43 -7.82
N ILE A 216 16.16 -26.18 -7.60
CA ILE A 216 17.06 -25.09 -7.19
C ILE A 216 17.49 -25.29 -5.74
N VAL A 217 16.58 -25.74 -4.86
CA VAL A 217 16.93 -26.12 -3.48
C VAL A 217 18.07 -27.14 -3.47
N LYS A 218 17.96 -28.21 -4.27
CA LYS A 218 19.00 -29.24 -4.39
C LYS A 218 20.33 -28.66 -4.91
N GLU A 219 20.27 -27.79 -5.92
CA GLU A 219 21.46 -27.19 -6.51
C GLU A 219 22.18 -26.24 -5.53
N LEU A 220 21.42 -25.46 -4.75
CA LEU A 220 21.96 -24.59 -3.70
C LEU A 220 22.61 -25.39 -2.58
N LEU A 221 21.96 -26.46 -2.10
CA LEU A 221 22.52 -27.34 -1.06
C LEU A 221 23.82 -28.01 -1.54
N LYS A 222 23.87 -28.45 -2.79
CA LYS A 222 25.08 -28.99 -3.42
C LYS A 222 26.25 -27.99 -3.41
N HIS A 223 25.97 -26.70 -3.48
CA HIS A 223 26.95 -25.62 -3.40
C HIS A 223 27.14 -25.04 -1.98
N GLY A 224 26.71 -25.76 -0.94
CA GLY A 224 26.98 -25.38 0.46
C GLY A 224 26.07 -24.30 1.01
N ALA A 225 24.85 -24.16 0.48
CA ALA A 225 23.83 -23.31 1.10
C ALA A 225 23.44 -23.82 2.49
N GLN A 226 23.41 -22.92 3.47
CA GLN A 226 23.10 -23.22 4.86
C GLN A 226 21.62 -22.95 5.19
N MET A 227 21.06 -23.77 6.08
CA MET A 227 19.67 -23.66 6.54
C MET A 227 19.52 -22.73 7.75
N ILE A 228 20.03 -21.50 7.63
CA ILE A 228 20.01 -20.48 8.69
C ILE A 228 18.69 -19.71 8.73
N SER A 229 18.36 -19.10 9.86
CA SER A 229 17.15 -18.27 9.99
C SER A 229 17.32 -16.86 9.40
N ASN A 230 16.22 -16.33 8.84
CA ASN A 230 16.07 -14.92 8.44
C ASN A 230 15.65 -14.02 9.62
N ASN A 231 15.40 -12.73 9.37
CA ASN A 231 15.03 -11.77 10.42
C ASN A 231 13.64 -12.03 11.04
N LYS A 232 12.80 -12.85 10.39
CA LYS A 232 11.52 -13.35 10.94
C LYS A 232 11.69 -14.65 11.74
N ASN A 233 12.94 -15.04 12.04
CA ASN A 233 13.31 -16.32 12.66
C ASN A 233 12.86 -17.57 11.88
N MET A 234 12.59 -17.44 10.57
CA MET A 234 12.22 -18.58 9.75
C MET A 234 13.47 -19.13 9.06
N THR A 235 13.70 -20.43 9.16
CA THR A 235 14.64 -21.16 8.30
C THR A 235 14.02 -21.37 6.91
N PRO A 236 14.79 -21.81 5.89
CA PRO A 236 14.21 -22.19 4.60
C PRO A 236 13.17 -23.31 4.73
N LEU A 237 13.35 -24.26 5.65
CA LEU A 237 12.39 -25.33 5.93
C LEU A 237 11.06 -24.78 6.44
N ILE A 238 11.10 -23.89 7.44
CA ILE A 238 9.90 -23.22 7.96
C ILE A 238 9.25 -22.34 6.89
N SER A 239 10.05 -21.67 6.05
CA SER A 239 9.53 -20.85 4.94
C SER A 239 8.79 -21.70 3.89
N ALA A 240 9.27 -22.92 3.60
CA ALA A 240 8.59 -23.87 2.72
C ALA A 240 7.29 -24.39 3.34
N ALA A 241 7.33 -24.77 4.62
CA ALA A 241 6.17 -25.26 5.36
C ALA A 241 5.06 -24.20 5.43
N GLU A 242 5.43 -22.94 5.74
CA GLU A 242 4.50 -21.81 5.81
C GLU A 242 3.80 -21.53 4.48
N ARG A 243 4.50 -21.78 3.37
CA ARG A 243 3.99 -21.58 1.99
C ARG A 243 3.45 -22.85 1.34
N ALA A 244 3.15 -23.87 2.15
CA ALA A 244 2.58 -25.14 1.72
C ALA A 244 3.37 -25.85 0.59
N ARG A 245 4.70 -25.74 0.60
CA ARG A 245 5.60 -26.37 -0.38
C ARG A 245 6.02 -27.77 0.09
N ASP A 246 5.10 -28.72 0.02
CA ASP A 246 5.31 -30.09 0.51
C ASP A 246 6.52 -30.80 -0.14
N ASP A 247 6.69 -30.71 -1.45
CA ASP A 247 7.85 -31.30 -2.15
C ASP A 247 9.19 -30.75 -1.65
N VAL A 248 9.25 -29.46 -1.31
CA VAL A 248 10.45 -28.84 -0.76
C VAL A 248 10.67 -29.26 0.69
N VAL A 249 9.61 -29.31 1.51
CA VAL A 249 9.69 -29.76 2.90
C VAL A 249 10.25 -31.18 2.96
N GLU A 250 9.71 -32.10 2.17
CA GLU A 250 10.20 -33.49 2.10
C GLU A 250 11.68 -33.51 1.65
N CYS A 251 12.05 -32.73 0.62
CA CYS A 251 13.44 -32.63 0.15
C CYS A 251 14.41 -32.09 1.21
N LEU A 252 14.01 -31.09 2.01
CA LEU A 252 14.86 -30.48 3.02
C LEU A 252 15.00 -31.38 4.27
N ILE A 253 13.96 -32.13 4.62
CA ILE A 253 13.93 -33.04 5.76
C ILE A 253 14.82 -34.30 5.54
N GLU A 254 15.07 -34.67 4.28
CA GLU A 254 16.04 -35.71 3.92
C GLU A 254 17.49 -35.33 4.31
N ASN A 255 17.78 -34.05 4.55
CA ASN A 255 19.08 -33.62 5.02
C ASN A 255 19.34 -34.12 6.45
N THR A 256 20.48 -34.78 6.66
CA THR A 256 20.89 -35.37 7.94
C THR A 256 21.15 -34.37 9.06
N GLU A 257 21.37 -33.09 8.71
CA GLU A 257 21.62 -32.02 9.69
C GLU A 257 20.34 -31.55 10.40
N ILE A 258 19.16 -31.84 9.85
CA ILE A 258 17.88 -31.45 10.45
C ILE A 258 17.54 -32.40 11.59
N ASN A 259 17.38 -31.84 12.80
CA ASN A 259 17.02 -32.62 13.99
C ASN A 259 15.54 -33.03 13.98
N ARG A 260 15.13 -33.89 14.92
CA ARG A 260 13.75 -34.40 14.97
C ARG A 260 12.71 -33.33 15.31
N GLU A 261 13.08 -32.34 16.13
CA GLU A 261 12.20 -31.23 16.55
C GLU A 261 11.84 -30.34 15.36
N ASP A 262 12.83 -29.95 14.56
CA ASP A 262 12.65 -29.14 13.35
C ASP A 262 11.76 -29.85 12.32
N LYS A 263 11.90 -31.18 12.17
CA LYS A 263 11.03 -31.99 11.29
C LYS A 263 9.58 -31.94 11.76
N ILE A 264 9.37 -32.07 13.08
CA ILE A 264 8.04 -32.03 13.68
C ILE A 264 7.41 -30.66 13.44
N GLU A 265 8.13 -29.58 13.75
CA GLU A 265 7.60 -28.21 13.53
C GLU A 265 7.30 -27.93 12.07
N ALA A 266 8.17 -28.38 11.15
CA ALA A 266 7.93 -28.25 9.71
C ALA A 266 6.65 -28.97 9.27
N PHE A 267 6.40 -30.21 9.71
CA PHE A 267 5.18 -30.94 9.38
C PHE A 267 3.94 -30.34 10.06
N GLU A 268 4.05 -29.88 11.31
CA GLU A 268 2.95 -29.19 12.01
C GLU A 268 2.54 -27.91 11.27
N LEU A 269 3.52 -27.08 10.91
CA LEU A 269 3.29 -25.84 10.20
C LEU A 269 2.79 -26.09 8.77
N LEU A 270 3.36 -27.07 8.06
CA LEU A 270 2.88 -27.48 6.73
C LEU A 270 1.42 -27.93 6.77
N GLY A 271 1.06 -28.72 7.79
CA GLY A 271 -0.32 -29.10 8.06
C GLY A 271 -1.22 -27.89 8.30
N ALA A 272 -0.76 -26.94 9.12
CA ALA A 272 -1.48 -25.71 9.40
C ALA A 272 -1.69 -24.84 8.15
N SER A 273 -0.71 -24.78 7.25
CA SER A 273 -0.79 -24.09 5.96
C SER A 273 -1.86 -24.66 5.05
N PHE A 274 -1.91 -25.99 4.90
CA PHE A 274 -2.97 -26.62 4.11
C PHE A 274 -4.38 -26.37 4.69
N ALA A 275 -4.51 -26.11 5.99
CA ALA A 275 -5.83 -25.90 6.61
C ALA A 275 -6.36 -24.47 6.46
N ASN A 276 -5.50 -23.45 6.36
CA ASN A 276 -5.91 -22.04 6.45
C ASN A 276 -5.26 -21.13 5.39
N ASP A 277 -4.77 -21.70 4.29
CA ASP A 277 -4.35 -20.97 3.11
C ASP A 277 -5.44 -21.02 2.02
N LYS A 278 -5.64 -19.91 1.29
CA LYS A 278 -6.65 -19.81 0.23
C LYS A 278 -6.28 -20.61 -1.01
N ASP A 279 -5.00 -20.56 -1.40
CA ASP A 279 -4.52 -21.08 -2.67
C ASP A 279 -4.17 -22.58 -2.56
N PHE A 280 -3.79 -23.02 -1.36
CA PHE A 280 -3.38 -24.40 -1.08
C PHE A 280 -4.36 -25.16 -0.18
N TYR A 281 -5.58 -24.68 0.03
CA TYR A 281 -6.55 -25.29 0.94
C TYR A 281 -6.76 -26.81 0.69
N CYS A 282 -6.37 -27.65 1.64
CA CYS A 282 -6.59 -29.10 1.60
C CYS A 282 -6.58 -29.73 2.99
N LEU A 283 -7.76 -29.93 3.58
CA LEU A 283 -7.90 -30.55 4.92
C LEU A 283 -7.32 -31.97 5.02
N GLN A 284 -7.35 -32.73 3.93
CA GLN A 284 -6.75 -34.07 3.92
C GLN A 284 -5.23 -33.98 4.08
N LYS A 285 -4.55 -33.13 3.30
CA LYS A 285 -3.11 -32.90 3.44
C LYS A 285 -2.78 -32.27 4.79
N ALA A 286 -3.62 -31.38 5.30
CA ALA A 286 -3.47 -30.81 6.64
C ALA A 286 -3.40 -31.92 7.70
N TYR A 287 -4.43 -32.76 7.78
CA TYR A 287 -4.50 -33.84 8.75
C TYR A 287 -3.34 -34.85 8.59
N VAL A 288 -2.99 -35.23 7.37
CA VAL A 288 -1.87 -36.16 7.12
C VAL A 288 -0.56 -35.62 7.68
N ASN A 289 -0.24 -34.35 7.46
CA ASN A 289 0.98 -33.75 7.98
C ASN A 289 0.96 -33.56 9.50
N LEU A 290 -0.18 -33.14 10.07
CA LEU A 290 -0.37 -33.09 11.53
C LEU A 290 -0.18 -34.47 12.17
N HIS A 291 -0.72 -35.52 11.54
CA HIS A 291 -0.57 -36.89 12.03
C HIS A 291 0.88 -37.39 11.90
N LYS A 292 1.57 -37.12 10.78
CA LYS A 292 3.00 -37.42 10.61
C LYS A 292 3.82 -36.78 11.74
N ALA A 293 3.60 -35.50 12.01
CA ALA A 293 4.27 -34.80 13.10
C ALA A 293 4.00 -35.42 14.47
N MET A 294 2.73 -35.76 14.75
CA MET A 294 2.35 -36.41 16.00
C MET A 294 3.02 -37.78 16.15
N THR A 295 3.06 -38.59 15.09
CA THR A 295 3.79 -39.87 15.10
C THR A 295 5.27 -39.67 15.37
N LEU A 296 5.92 -38.65 14.79
CA LEU A 296 7.33 -38.33 15.04
C LEU A 296 7.61 -37.90 16.49
N ARG A 297 6.65 -37.26 17.16
CA ARG A 297 6.78 -36.91 18.60
C ARG A 297 6.89 -38.15 19.50
N TYR A 298 6.23 -39.24 19.12
CA TYR A 298 6.10 -40.47 19.90
C TYR A 298 6.85 -41.68 19.31
N CYS A 299 7.62 -41.49 18.23
CA CYS A 299 8.29 -42.60 17.53
C CYS A 299 9.40 -43.26 18.36
N ASP A 300 9.90 -42.55 19.38
CA ASP A 300 10.96 -42.99 20.28
C ASP A 300 10.43 -42.96 21.72
N PRO A 301 10.08 -44.12 22.29
CA PRO A 301 9.50 -44.20 23.64
C PRO A 301 10.42 -43.66 24.74
N ASP A 302 11.74 -43.69 24.53
CA ASP A 302 12.73 -43.25 25.51
C ASP A 302 12.99 -41.73 25.44
N ASN A 303 12.55 -41.07 24.35
CA ASN A 303 12.73 -39.64 24.13
C ASN A 303 11.50 -39.03 23.44
N ILE A 304 10.38 -38.91 24.17
CA ILE A 304 9.14 -38.31 23.65
C ILE A 304 9.25 -36.78 23.62
N ILE A 305 8.97 -36.15 22.47
CA ILE A 305 8.94 -34.69 22.32
C ILE A 305 7.52 -34.18 22.56
N ARG A 306 7.22 -33.77 23.79
CA ARG A 306 5.90 -33.24 24.17
C ARG A 306 5.66 -31.85 23.57
N LYS A 307 4.39 -31.54 23.26
CA LYS A 307 3.98 -30.17 22.89
C LYS A 307 4.12 -29.24 24.10
N VAL A 308 4.50 -27.99 23.85
CA VAL A 308 4.55 -26.95 24.88
C VAL A 308 3.15 -26.37 25.06
N PRO A 309 2.58 -26.36 26.28
CA PRO A 309 1.26 -25.79 26.51
C PRO A 309 1.22 -24.30 26.16
N SER A 310 0.23 -23.90 25.36
CA SER A 310 -0.03 -22.50 25.00
C SER A 310 -1.26 -21.97 25.73
N LYS A 311 -1.33 -20.64 25.92
CA LYS A 311 -2.53 -20.02 26.50
C LYS A 311 -3.68 -20.10 25.48
N PRO A 312 -4.89 -20.48 25.91
CA PRO A 312 -6.03 -20.51 25.00
C PRO A 312 -6.34 -19.10 24.48
N ILE A 313 -6.59 -19.00 23.19
CA ILE A 313 -6.92 -17.75 22.50
C ILE A 313 -8.44 -17.73 22.28
N PRO A 314 -9.18 -16.74 22.81
CA PRO A 314 -10.64 -16.68 22.67
C PRO A 314 -11.12 -16.71 21.21
N ALA A 315 -10.40 -16.02 20.32
CA ALA A 315 -10.71 -16.03 18.89
C ALA A 315 -10.65 -17.42 18.26
N TYR A 316 -9.81 -18.31 18.79
CA TYR A 316 -9.68 -19.71 18.36
C TYR A 316 -10.57 -20.64 19.19
N GLU A 317 -11.69 -20.17 19.75
CA GLU A 317 -12.59 -20.98 20.59
C GLU A 317 -11.91 -21.50 21.87
N ASN A 318 -10.86 -20.81 22.33
CA ASN A 318 -10.00 -21.28 23.42
C ASN A 318 -9.39 -22.67 23.12
N TRP A 319 -9.16 -22.98 21.84
CA TRP A 319 -8.66 -24.29 21.41
C TRP A 319 -7.28 -24.60 21.99
N LEU A 320 -7.16 -25.79 22.55
CA LEU A 320 -5.90 -26.36 23.00
C LEU A 320 -5.46 -27.43 22.02
N GLU A 321 -4.18 -27.40 21.65
CA GLU A 321 -3.61 -28.34 20.71
C GLU A 321 -3.76 -29.79 21.16
N SER A 322 -3.94 -30.68 20.19
CA SER A 322 -3.95 -32.11 20.42
C SER A 322 -2.57 -32.56 20.88
N GLU A 323 -2.48 -33.15 22.08
CA GLU A 323 -1.21 -33.59 22.68
C GLU A 323 -0.89 -35.06 22.41
N THR A 324 -1.88 -35.87 22.05
CA THR A 324 -1.71 -37.31 21.77
C THR A 324 -2.26 -37.69 20.39
N VAL A 325 -1.84 -38.85 19.89
CA VAL A 325 -2.32 -39.41 18.61
C VAL A 325 -3.83 -39.63 18.67
N GLU A 326 -4.34 -40.21 19.76
CA GLU A 326 -5.77 -40.51 19.93
C GLU A 326 -6.61 -39.23 19.94
N ARG A 327 -6.10 -38.16 20.58
CA ARG A 327 -6.78 -36.85 20.58
C ARG A 327 -6.83 -36.28 19.16
N LEU A 328 -5.74 -36.34 18.41
CA LEU A 328 -5.70 -35.89 17.03
C LEU A 328 -6.62 -36.72 16.12
N GLU A 329 -6.68 -38.04 16.30
CA GLU A 329 -7.59 -38.93 15.59
C GLU A 329 -9.07 -38.59 15.87
N SER A 330 -9.39 -38.19 17.10
CA SER A 330 -10.76 -37.80 17.47
C SER A 330 -11.29 -36.59 16.68
N ILE A 331 -10.39 -35.72 16.18
CA ILE A 331 -10.77 -34.52 15.42
C ILE A 331 -10.69 -34.70 13.91
N LYS A 332 -10.27 -35.87 13.40
CA LYS A 332 -10.07 -36.15 11.96
C LYS A 332 -11.27 -35.77 11.08
N ASN A 333 -12.48 -36.03 11.55
CA ASN A 333 -13.71 -35.78 10.80
C ASN A 333 -14.36 -34.43 11.13
N ASN A 334 -13.78 -33.65 12.04
CA ASN A 334 -14.28 -32.34 12.43
C ASN A 334 -13.45 -31.24 11.74
N GLN A 335 -13.99 -30.68 10.68
CA GLN A 335 -13.31 -29.66 9.88
C GLN A 335 -12.97 -28.40 10.69
N ASN A 336 -13.90 -27.92 11.53
CA ASN A 336 -13.66 -26.73 12.37
C ASN A 336 -12.54 -26.98 13.38
N ALA A 337 -12.51 -28.17 13.98
CA ALA A 337 -11.44 -28.55 14.91
C ALA A 337 -10.06 -28.53 14.24
N ILE A 338 -9.94 -29.05 13.01
CA ILE A 338 -8.66 -29.00 12.27
C ILE A 338 -8.26 -27.56 11.97
N HIS A 339 -9.22 -26.69 11.64
CA HIS A 339 -8.94 -25.26 11.43
C HIS A 339 -8.43 -24.58 12.69
N MET A 340 -9.08 -24.77 13.84
CA MET A 340 -8.66 -24.17 15.11
C MET A 340 -7.32 -24.75 15.59
N GLU A 341 -7.14 -26.07 15.52
CA GLU A 341 -5.85 -26.74 15.80
C GLU A 341 -4.73 -26.11 14.97
N SER A 342 -4.98 -25.90 13.67
CA SER A 342 -4.00 -25.33 12.75
C SER A 342 -3.67 -23.87 13.03
N LEU A 343 -4.64 -23.03 13.40
CA LEU A 343 -4.38 -21.64 13.78
C LEU A 343 -3.53 -21.56 15.06
N THR A 344 -3.87 -22.37 16.07
CA THR A 344 -3.10 -22.44 17.32
C THR A 344 -1.66 -22.93 17.07
N ILE A 345 -1.48 -23.98 16.27
CA ILE A 345 -0.16 -24.49 15.87
C ILE A 345 0.66 -23.40 15.19
N ARG A 346 0.08 -22.71 14.20
CA ARG A 346 0.78 -21.67 13.44
C ARG A 346 1.26 -20.54 14.35
N GLU A 347 0.40 -20.04 15.23
CA GLU A 347 0.76 -18.95 16.14
C GLU A 347 1.80 -19.39 17.18
N ARG A 348 1.79 -20.67 17.63
CA ARG A 348 2.84 -21.20 18.49
C ARG A 348 4.20 -21.27 17.79
N ILE A 349 4.25 -21.81 16.58
CA ILE A 349 5.51 -22.05 15.85
C ILE A 349 6.12 -20.72 15.36
N LEU A 350 5.32 -19.88 14.71
CA LEU A 350 5.82 -18.61 14.15
C LEU A 350 5.94 -17.50 15.19
N GLY A 351 5.11 -17.55 16.24
CA GLY A 351 5.04 -16.52 17.27
C GLY A 351 4.25 -15.27 16.84
N THR A 352 3.76 -14.53 17.82
CA THR A 352 2.94 -13.32 17.59
C THR A 352 3.69 -12.15 16.95
N GLU A 353 5.03 -12.20 16.91
CA GLU A 353 5.90 -11.19 16.27
C GLU A 353 6.22 -11.53 14.81
N ASN A 354 5.60 -12.57 14.25
CA ASN A 354 5.75 -12.90 12.83
C ASN A 354 4.59 -12.28 12.02
N PRO A 355 4.90 -11.45 11.00
CA PRO A 355 3.89 -10.73 10.22
C PRO A 355 3.04 -11.63 9.30
N ASP A 356 3.39 -12.92 9.16
CA ASP A 356 2.68 -13.87 8.29
C ASP A 356 1.53 -14.59 9.03
N VAL A 357 1.51 -14.58 10.37
CA VAL A 357 0.46 -15.18 11.22
C VAL A 357 -0.96 -14.60 10.97
N PRO A 358 -1.16 -13.27 10.81
CA PRO A 358 -2.50 -12.72 10.71
C PRO A 358 -3.29 -13.15 9.46
N GLN A 359 -2.61 -13.43 8.34
CA GLN A 359 -3.28 -13.64 7.05
C GLN A 359 -4.22 -14.88 7.03
N PRO A 360 -3.80 -16.06 7.51
CA PRO A 360 -4.68 -17.22 7.69
C PRO A 360 -5.86 -16.99 8.63
N VAL A 361 -5.65 -16.22 9.70
CA VAL A 361 -6.71 -15.85 10.66
C VAL A 361 -7.77 -15.01 9.95
N ILE A 362 -7.33 -14.02 9.15
CA ILE A 362 -8.21 -13.19 8.32
C ILE A 362 -8.97 -14.04 7.32
N TYR A 363 -8.28 -14.94 6.60
CA TYR A 363 -8.91 -15.83 5.63
C TYR A 363 -9.99 -16.69 6.30
N ARG A 364 -9.69 -17.29 7.45
CA ARG A 364 -10.67 -18.09 8.20
C ARG A 364 -11.86 -17.25 8.64
N GLY A 365 -11.65 -16.01 9.08
CA GLY A 365 -12.72 -15.07 9.40
C GLY A 365 -13.62 -14.77 8.19
N ALA A 366 -13.02 -14.54 7.01
CA ALA A 366 -13.77 -14.33 5.77
C ALA A 366 -14.66 -15.52 5.42
N VAL A 367 -14.14 -16.75 5.56
CA VAL A 367 -14.94 -17.98 5.36
C VAL A 367 -16.14 -18.03 6.32
N PHE A 368 -15.98 -17.58 7.57
CA PHE A 368 -17.12 -17.49 8.50
C PHE A 368 -18.14 -16.41 8.08
N ALA A 369 -17.68 -15.24 7.63
CA ALA A 369 -18.56 -14.19 7.12
C ALA A 369 -19.39 -14.66 5.92
N ASP A 370 -18.78 -15.38 4.98
CA ASP A 370 -19.47 -15.96 3.81
C ASP A 370 -20.57 -16.94 4.22
N ASN A 371 -20.43 -17.59 5.38
CA ASN A 371 -21.42 -18.49 5.97
C ASN A 371 -22.37 -17.79 6.97
N ALA A 372 -22.42 -16.44 6.95
CA ALA A 372 -23.21 -15.60 7.86
C ALA A 372 -22.91 -15.80 9.36
N ARG A 373 -21.72 -16.34 9.70
CA ARG A 373 -21.19 -16.46 11.07
C ARG A 373 -20.37 -15.22 11.42
N PHE A 374 -21.04 -14.06 11.45
CA PHE A 374 -20.40 -12.78 11.70
C PHE A 374 -19.73 -12.70 13.08
N ASP A 375 -20.31 -13.37 14.09
CA ASP A 375 -19.73 -13.53 15.43
C ASP A 375 -18.29 -14.04 15.37
N ARG A 376 -18.08 -15.18 14.69
CA ARG A 376 -16.77 -15.83 14.57
C ARG A 376 -15.82 -15.05 13.66
N CYS A 377 -16.35 -14.42 12.61
CA CYS A 377 -15.57 -13.55 11.74
C CYS A 377 -14.96 -12.40 12.54
N ILE A 378 -15.78 -11.70 13.33
CA ILE A 378 -15.35 -10.53 14.11
C ILE A 378 -14.29 -10.93 15.13
N ASP A 379 -14.48 -12.02 15.88
CA ASP A 379 -13.49 -12.52 16.84
C ASP A 379 -12.11 -12.77 16.20
N LEU A 380 -12.09 -13.48 15.06
CA LEU A 380 -10.85 -13.79 14.34
C LEU A 380 -10.20 -12.54 13.77
N TRP A 381 -10.97 -11.66 13.15
CA TRP A 381 -10.43 -10.44 12.57
C TRP A 381 -9.93 -9.46 13.64
N LEU A 382 -10.55 -9.42 14.83
CA LEU A 382 -10.08 -8.58 15.93
C LEU A 382 -8.73 -9.07 16.44
N HIS A 383 -8.56 -10.39 16.60
CA HIS A 383 -7.28 -10.98 16.96
C HIS A 383 -6.22 -10.72 15.88
N ALA A 384 -6.57 -10.90 14.60
CA ALA A 384 -5.66 -10.60 13.50
C ALA A 384 -5.28 -9.11 13.44
N LEU A 385 -6.23 -8.20 13.68
CA LEU A 385 -5.98 -6.76 13.72
C LEU A 385 -4.99 -6.40 14.84
N HIS A 386 -5.16 -7.00 16.03
CA HIS A 386 -4.23 -6.84 17.14
C HIS A 386 -2.81 -7.33 16.77
N LEU A 387 -2.70 -8.52 16.20
CA LEU A 387 -1.41 -9.05 15.73
C LEU A 387 -0.77 -8.13 14.68
N ARG A 388 -1.54 -7.57 13.74
CA ARG A 388 -1.03 -6.64 12.72
C ARG A 388 -0.52 -5.33 13.33
N GLN A 389 -1.23 -4.76 14.29
CA GLN A 389 -0.78 -3.57 15.02
C GLN A 389 0.51 -3.83 15.78
N LYS A 390 0.61 -4.99 16.47
CA LYS A 390 1.81 -5.42 17.19
C LYS A 390 3.03 -5.50 16.28
N ASN A 391 2.83 -6.09 15.10
CA ASN A 391 3.86 -6.26 14.07
C ASN A 391 4.14 -5.00 13.24
N ASN A 392 3.61 -3.83 13.64
CA ASN A 392 3.84 -2.59 12.93
C ASN A 392 3.39 -2.65 11.45
N LEU A 393 2.34 -3.41 11.13
CA LEU A 393 1.79 -3.48 9.77
C LEU A 393 0.71 -2.42 9.54
N SER A 394 0.44 -2.10 8.27
CA SER A 394 -0.71 -1.27 7.89
C SER A 394 -2.02 -2.04 8.07
N VAL A 395 -3.03 -1.37 8.64
CA VAL A 395 -4.33 -1.98 9.00
C VAL A 395 -5.51 -1.39 8.24
N SER A 396 -5.27 -0.49 7.28
CA SER A 396 -6.35 0.20 6.55
C SER A 396 -7.31 -0.77 5.87
N ARG A 397 -6.78 -1.76 5.15
CA ARG A 397 -7.58 -2.80 4.50
C ARG A 397 -8.40 -3.63 5.50
N ASP A 398 -7.84 -3.90 6.67
CA ASP A 398 -8.51 -4.67 7.72
C ASP A 398 -9.66 -3.88 8.36
N LEU A 399 -9.43 -2.59 8.65
CA LEU A 399 -10.47 -1.69 9.15
C LEU A 399 -11.60 -1.51 8.14
N LEU A 400 -11.30 -1.41 6.84
CA LEU A 400 -12.32 -1.34 5.80
C LEU A 400 -13.18 -2.62 5.74
N ARG A 401 -12.57 -3.80 5.88
CA ARG A 401 -13.33 -5.07 5.95
C ARG A 401 -14.32 -5.07 7.12
N PHE A 402 -13.94 -4.54 8.27
CA PHE A 402 -14.87 -4.38 9.40
C PHE A 402 -16.04 -3.45 9.06
N VAL A 403 -15.77 -2.30 8.44
CA VAL A 403 -16.82 -1.38 7.99
C VAL A 403 -17.79 -2.07 7.03
N GLN A 404 -17.28 -2.85 6.09
CA GLN A 404 -18.09 -3.59 5.11
C GLN A 404 -18.98 -4.64 5.80
N VAL A 405 -18.40 -5.46 6.69
CA VAL A 405 -19.17 -6.48 7.43
C VAL A 405 -20.20 -5.86 8.36
N PHE A 406 -19.84 -4.80 9.11
CA PHE A 406 -20.78 -4.08 9.97
C PHE A 406 -21.91 -3.44 9.15
N SER A 407 -21.61 -2.89 7.97
CA SER A 407 -22.62 -2.32 7.09
C SER A 407 -23.58 -3.40 6.57
N GLN A 408 -23.05 -4.56 6.18
CA GLN A 408 -23.85 -5.72 5.77
C GLN A 408 -24.74 -6.24 6.90
N MET A 409 -24.21 -6.35 8.13
CA MET A 409 -24.99 -6.77 9.31
C MET A 409 -26.16 -5.82 9.56
N ILE A 410 -25.92 -4.50 9.50
CA ILE A 410 -26.99 -3.49 9.64
C ILE A 410 -28.03 -3.62 8.52
N HIS A 411 -27.59 -3.83 7.27
CA HIS A 411 -28.49 -3.99 6.12
C HIS A 411 -29.40 -5.21 6.27
N VAL A 412 -28.84 -6.35 6.71
CA VAL A 412 -29.58 -7.62 6.88
C VAL A 412 -30.35 -7.68 8.21
N GLY A 413 -30.15 -6.69 9.11
CA GLY A 413 -30.84 -6.61 10.40
C GLY A 413 -30.25 -7.50 11.50
N VAL A 414 -28.98 -7.90 11.38
CA VAL A 414 -28.23 -8.60 12.43
C VAL A 414 -27.79 -7.57 13.49
N GLU A 415 -28.01 -7.89 14.76
CA GLU A 415 -27.59 -7.01 15.87
C GLU A 415 -26.06 -6.90 15.93
N LEU A 416 -25.57 -5.66 16.01
CA LEU A 416 -24.15 -5.34 16.08
C LEU A 416 -23.81 -4.85 17.49
N GLU A 417 -22.81 -5.48 18.11
CA GLU A 417 -22.37 -5.09 19.45
C GLU A 417 -21.63 -3.76 19.42
N PHE A 418 -22.11 -2.80 20.19
CA PHE A 418 -21.52 -1.45 20.21
C PHE A 418 -20.06 -1.45 20.66
N GLN A 419 -19.70 -2.33 21.61
CA GLN A 419 -18.33 -2.50 22.09
C GLN A 419 -17.36 -2.87 20.96
N GLN A 420 -17.74 -3.81 20.09
CA GLN A 420 -16.90 -4.24 18.96
C GLN A 420 -16.61 -3.08 18.01
N VAL A 421 -17.62 -2.24 17.71
CA VAL A 421 -17.43 -1.04 16.87
C VAL A 421 -16.49 -0.02 17.53
N LEU A 422 -16.55 0.13 18.85
CA LEU A 422 -15.62 1.00 19.59
C LEU A 422 -14.18 0.47 19.57
N ASP A 423 -13.99 -0.85 19.63
CA ASP A 423 -12.66 -1.48 19.53
C ASP A 423 -12.03 -1.26 18.14
N ILE A 424 -12.86 -1.27 17.09
CA ILE A 424 -12.45 -0.91 15.73
C ILE A 424 -12.13 0.60 15.61
N LEU A 425 -12.94 1.47 16.21
CA LEU A 425 -12.65 2.91 16.25
C LEU A 425 -11.31 3.16 16.94
N GLU A 426 -11.07 2.56 18.10
CA GLU A 426 -9.80 2.68 18.82
C GLU A 426 -8.62 2.20 17.98
N SER A 427 -8.78 1.10 17.27
CA SER A 427 -7.76 0.59 16.35
C SER A 427 -7.46 1.57 15.20
N SER A 428 -8.49 2.25 14.68
CA SER A 428 -8.32 3.30 13.66
C SER A 428 -7.60 4.54 14.21
N VAL A 429 -7.87 4.93 15.45
CA VAL A 429 -7.19 6.04 16.15
C VAL A 429 -5.70 5.73 16.32
N ILE A 430 -5.36 4.53 16.79
CA ILE A 430 -3.97 4.08 16.95
C ILE A 430 -3.24 4.11 15.60
N ALA A 431 -3.92 3.70 14.51
CA ALA A 431 -3.34 3.75 13.17
C ALA A 431 -3.04 5.19 12.72
N LEU A 432 -3.96 6.13 12.96
CA LEU A 432 -3.76 7.56 12.66
C LEU A 432 -2.66 8.19 13.51
N GLU A 433 -2.61 7.89 14.81
CA GLU A 433 -1.53 8.32 15.73
C GLU A 433 -0.16 7.87 15.21
N ARG A 434 -0.08 6.62 14.73
CA ARG A 434 1.13 6.06 14.16
C ARG A 434 1.52 6.72 12.85
N ASN A 435 0.56 6.98 11.96
CA ASN A 435 0.82 7.71 10.71
C ASN A 435 1.36 9.12 10.99
N LYS A 436 0.79 9.82 11.99
CA LYS A 436 1.29 11.14 12.43
C LYS A 436 2.74 11.08 12.90
N LYS A 437 3.12 10.04 13.65
CA LYS A 437 4.52 9.82 14.07
C LYS A 437 5.45 9.54 12.89
N GLN A 438 5.01 8.76 11.90
CA GLN A 438 5.82 8.47 10.71
C GLN A 438 6.05 9.71 9.83
N LEU A 439 5.13 10.69 9.82
CA LEU A 439 5.37 11.97 9.15
C LEU A 439 6.49 12.78 9.81
N SER A 440 6.64 12.71 11.14
CA SER A 440 7.72 13.40 11.86
C SER A 440 9.07 12.67 11.79
N GLU A 441 9.06 11.35 11.60
CA GLU A 441 10.27 10.50 11.56
C GLU A 441 10.24 9.62 10.30
N PRO A 442 10.68 10.13 9.14
CA PRO A 442 10.62 9.37 7.88
C PRO A 442 11.55 8.16 7.94
N VAL A 443 10.96 6.96 7.93
CA VAL A 443 11.68 5.69 7.82
C VAL A 443 11.91 5.38 6.34
N LEU A 444 13.11 4.88 6.00
CA LEU A 444 13.40 4.32 4.68
C LEU A 444 12.50 3.10 4.43
N LYS A 445 11.52 3.22 3.53
CA LYS A 445 10.56 2.16 3.22
C LYS A 445 10.81 1.52 1.86
N ASP A 446 10.22 0.35 1.66
CA ASP A 446 10.15 -0.33 0.36
C ASP A 446 9.26 0.46 -0.61
N ASP A 447 9.60 0.51 -1.90
CA ASP A 447 8.83 1.27 -2.91
C ASP A 447 7.43 0.65 -3.16
N THR A 448 7.16 -0.52 -2.58
CA THR A 448 5.92 -1.29 -2.73
C THR A 448 4.84 -0.94 -1.71
N GLU A 449 5.17 -0.22 -0.63
CA GLU A 449 4.18 0.23 0.36
C GLU A 449 3.54 1.57 -0.04
N PRO A 450 2.22 1.77 0.17
CA PRO A 450 1.59 3.06 -0.05
C PRO A 450 2.29 4.15 0.77
N SER A 451 2.40 5.36 0.22
CA SER A 451 3.02 6.46 0.92
C SER A 451 2.29 6.74 2.25
N VAL A 452 2.99 7.31 3.24
CA VAL A 452 2.36 7.63 4.54
C VAL A 452 1.12 8.52 4.35
N GLU A 453 1.16 9.42 3.37
CA GLU A 453 0.02 10.27 3.00
C GLU A 453 -1.16 9.44 2.46
N GLU A 454 -0.94 8.50 1.55
CA GLU A 454 -2.02 7.61 1.06
C GLU A 454 -2.63 6.77 2.18
N GLN A 455 -1.79 6.31 3.13
CA GLN A 455 -2.27 5.60 4.30
C GLN A 455 -3.13 6.50 5.20
N ILE A 456 -2.77 7.77 5.36
CA ILE A 456 -3.57 8.76 6.11
C ILE A 456 -4.91 8.99 5.43
N GLU A 457 -4.93 9.18 4.11
CA GLU A 457 -6.17 9.41 3.35
C GLU A 457 -7.14 8.23 3.48
N SER A 458 -6.62 7.01 3.34
CA SER A 458 -7.40 5.79 3.51
C SER A 458 -7.90 5.66 4.96
N ASN A 459 -7.03 5.80 5.96
CA ASN A 459 -7.42 5.65 7.36
C ASN A 459 -8.42 6.72 7.81
N LEU A 460 -8.28 7.98 7.39
CA LEU A 460 -9.23 9.05 7.73
C LEU A 460 -10.62 8.78 7.14
N THR A 461 -10.68 8.34 5.89
CA THR A 461 -11.92 7.98 5.21
C THR A 461 -12.59 6.79 5.90
N ILE A 462 -11.82 5.76 6.26
CA ILE A 462 -12.35 4.60 6.99
C ILE A 462 -12.82 4.97 8.40
N THR A 463 -12.07 5.81 9.12
CA THR A 463 -12.49 6.34 10.42
C THR A 463 -13.83 7.08 10.30
N LEU A 464 -14.02 7.88 9.25
CA LEU A 464 -15.31 8.54 9.00
C LEU A 464 -16.45 7.53 8.81
N TYR A 465 -16.23 6.43 8.09
CA TYR A 465 -17.23 5.37 7.93
C TYR A 465 -17.57 4.71 9.28
N ILE A 466 -16.56 4.40 10.10
CA ILE A 466 -16.76 3.86 11.46
C ILE A 466 -17.59 4.84 12.31
N LEU A 467 -17.30 6.14 12.25
CA LEU A 467 -18.07 7.17 12.96
C LEU A 467 -19.51 7.26 12.47
N SER A 468 -19.75 7.09 11.16
CA SER A 468 -21.10 7.02 10.59
C SER A 468 -21.89 5.84 11.17
N ILE A 469 -21.28 4.65 11.21
CA ILE A 469 -21.85 3.45 11.84
C ILE A 469 -22.17 3.71 13.32
N ILE A 470 -21.21 4.24 14.10
CA ILE A 470 -21.41 4.55 15.52
C ILE A 470 -22.60 5.49 15.71
N THR A 471 -22.69 6.56 14.94
CA THR A 471 -23.79 7.53 15.07
C THR A 471 -25.14 6.93 14.69
N LYS A 472 -25.18 6.01 13.73
CA LYS A 472 -26.39 5.29 13.35
C LYS A 472 -26.84 4.34 14.47
N LEU A 473 -25.91 3.59 15.09
CA LEU A 473 -26.21 2.75 16.25
C LEU A 473 -26.71 3.58 17.44
N ILE A 474 -26.07 4.71 17.75
CA ILE A 474 -26.53 5.63 18.80
C ILE A 474 -27.94 6.14 18.50
N THR A 475 -28.24 6.47 17.25
CA THR A 475 -29.58 6.97 16.86
C THR A 475 -30.65 5.90 16.98
N LEU A 476 -30.35 4.66 16.59
CA LEU A 476 -31.31 3.54 16.63
C LEU A 476 -31.50 2.96 18.04
N ASN A 477 -30.42 2.88 18.83
CA ASN A 477 -30.38 2.10 20.07
C ASN A 477 -29.83 2.88 21.28
N GLY A 478 -29.58 4.19 21.18
CA GLY A 478 -28.84 4.97 22.19
C GLY A 478 -29.35 4.88 23.63
N LYS A 479 -30.66 4.66 23.84
CA LYS A 479 -31.23 4.46 25.19
C LYS A 479 -30.86 3.13 25.84
N LYS A 480 -30.40 2.15 25.06
CA LYS A 480 -30.00 0.82 25.54
C LYS A 480 -28.55 0.78 26.02
N TYR A 481 -27.70 1.71 25.56
CA TYR A 481 -26.28 1.68 25.86
C TYR A 481 -25.97 2.29 27.23
N GLN A 482 -25.06 1.64 27.95
CA GLN A 482 -24.58 2.15 29.24
C GLN A 482 -23.77 3.43 29.04
N LYS A 483 -23.81 4.31 30.06
CA LYS A 483 -23.12 5.61 30.02
C LYS A 483 -21.62 5.47 29.74
N ASP A 484 -20.97 4.43 30.27
CA ASP A 484 -19.54 4.22 30.08
C ASP A 484 -19.14 4.02 28.61
N TYR A 485 -19.95 3.28 27.83
CA TYR A 485 -19.70 3.11 26.39
C TYR A 485 -19.83 4.43 25.63
N MET A 486 -20.80 5.27 25.99
CA MET A 486 -20.97 6.59 25.37
C MET A 486 -19.80 7.52 25.71
N ASP A 487 -19.34 7.51 26.96
CA ASP A 487 -18.18 8.28 27.39
C ASP A 487 -16.90 7.79 26.68
N ARG A 488 -16.74 6.48 26.48
CA ARG A 488 -15.65 5.90 25.68
C ARG A 488 -15.70 6.35 24.22
N ALA A 489 -16.88 6.31 23.59
CA ALA A 489 -17.06 6.77 22.22
C ALA A 489 -16.62 8.24 22.08
N LEU A 490 -17.10 9.14 22.95
CA LEU A 490 -16.73 10.55 22.93
C LEU A 490 -15.23 10.76 23.11
N ARG A 491 -14.59 10.04 24.05
CA ARG A 491 -13.13 10.10 24.23
C ARG A 491 -12.36 9.71 22.97
N LEU A 492 -12.77 8.64 22.29
CA LEU A 492 -12.14 8.19 21.05
C LEU A 492 -12.32 9.20 19.91
N VAL A 493 -13.53 9.77 19.76
CA VAL A 493 -13.79 10.81 18.75
C VAL A 493 -12.96 12.06 19.03
N CYS A 494 -12.87 12.49 20.29
CA CYS A 494 -11.99 13.60 20.69
C CYS A 494 -10.53 13.30 20.30
N ARG A 495 -10.03 12.07 20.51
CA ARG A 495 -8.68 11.71 20.06
C ARG A 495 -8.52 11.89 18.55
N VAL A 496 -9.50 11.44 17.74
CA VAL A 496 -9.47 11.67 16.28
C VAL A 496 -9.39 13.15 15.92
N THR A 497 -10.24 13.99 16.54
CA THR A 497 -10.31 15.42 16.22
C THR A 497 -9.04 16.16 16.61
N PHE A 498 -8.46 15.87 17.78
CA PHE A 498 -7.21 16.49 18.25
C PHE A 498 -5.95 16.03 17.51
N LEU A 499 -6.03 14.99 16.66
CA LEU A 499 -4.91 14.63 15.80
C LEU A 499 -4.69 15.64 14.67
N GLU A 500 -5.68 16.46 14.31
CA GLU A 500 -5.58 17.49 13.26
C GLU A 500 -5.05 16.94 11.93
N MET A 501 -5.40 15.69 11.61
CA MET A 501 -4.97 15.04 10.36
C MET A 501 -5.83 15.52 9.19
N THR A 502 -5.18 15.71 8.04
CA THR A 502 -5.81 16.16 6.79
C THR A 502 -5.48 15.21 5.64
N LEU A 503 -6.32 15.22 4.61
CA LEU A 503 -5.98 14.63 3.31
C LEU A 503 -4.90 15.46 2.59
N LYS A 504 -4.42 14.98 1.44
CA LYS A 504 -3.42 15.69 0.62
C LYS A 504 -3.90 17.05 0.11
N ASP A 505 -5.20 17.27 0.06
CA ASP A 505 -5.80 18.55 -0.34
C ASP A 505 -6.17 19.46 0.85
N GLY A 506 -5.78 19.09 2.07
CA GLY A 506 -6.02 19.84 3.30
C GLY A 506 -7.40 19.61 3.94
N LYS A 507 -8.26 18.76 3.37
CA LYS A 507 -9.57 18.45 3.97
C LYS A 507 -9.42 17.71 5.30
N THR A 508 -10.14 18.15 6.32
CA THR A 508 -10.26 17.44 7.62
C THR A 508 -11.40 16.41 7.58
N ILE A 509 -11.49 15.56 8.61
CA ILE A 509 -12.62 14.61 8.75
C ILE A 509 -13.99 15.31 8.81
N LEU A 510 -14.06 16.54 9.34
CA LEU A 510 -15.30 17.34 9.35
C LEU A 510 -15.67 17.82 7.94
N HIS A 511 -14.69 18.19 7.11
CA HIS A 511 -14.96 18.50 5.70
C HIS A 511 -15.59 17.30 5.00
N LEU A 512 -15.02 16.10 5.21
CA LEU A 512 -15.53 14.87 4.61
C LEU A 512 -16.95 14.54 5.09
N ALA A 513 -17.24 14.71 6.38
CA ALA A 513 -18.56 14.41 6.95
C ALA A 513 -19.69 15.29 6.38
N VAL A 514 -19.38 16.53 5.95
CA VAL A 514 -20.36 17.48 5.42
C VAL A 514 -20.30 17.63 3.90
N ASN A 515 -19.34 16.98 3.24
CA ASN A 515 -19.17 17.06 1.80
C ASN A 515 -20.03 15.98 1.09
N PRO A 516 -20.98 16.36 0.22
CA PRO A 516 -21.77 15.40 -0.55
C PRO A 516 -20.98 14.60 -1.59
N GLU A 517 -19.80 15.06 -1.96
CA GLU A 517 -18.93 14.39 -2.93
C GLU A 517 -17.93 13.45 -2.25
N THR A 518 -18.00 13.28 -0.92
CA THR A 518 -17.15 12.32 -0.21
C THR A 518 -17.43 10.91 -0.73
N PRO A 519 -16.43 10.23 -1.32
CA PRO A 519 -16.63 8.91 -1.90
C PRO A 519 -16.96 7.89 -0.80
N VAL A 520 -17.82 6.95 -1.14
CA VAL A 520 -18.19 5.83 -0.27
C VAL A 520 -17.98 4.54 -1.04
N ASP A 521 -17.46 3.53 -0.36
CA ASP A 521 -17.19 2.21 -0.93
C ASP A 521 -18.50 1.50 -1.35
N ASP A 522 -18.49 0.85 -2.52
CA ASP A 522 -19.71 0.30 -3.13
C ASP A 522 -20.24 -0.99 -2.46
N PHE A 523 -19.44 -1.65 -1.62
CA PHE A 523 -19.81 -2.94 -1.02
C PHE A 523 -20.69 -2.77 0.23
N HIS A 524 -22.00 -2.55 0.05
CA HIS A 524 -23.00 -2.31 1.11
C HIS A 524 -22.75 -1.10 2.03
N THR A 525 -21.54 -0.54 2.02
CA THR A 525 -21.16 0.64 2.80
C THR A 525 -22.01 1.84 2.41
N ASN A 526 -22.37 1.99 1.13
CA ASN A 526 -23.32 3.00 0.63
C ASN A 526 -24.71 2.97 1.29
N ASP A 527 -25.18 1.82 1.80
CA ASP A 527 -26.50 1.73 2.45
C ASP A 527 -26.47 2.34 3.87
N VAL A 528 -25.28 2.39 4.47
CA VAL A 528 -25.08 2.78 5.87
C VAL A 528 -24.41 4.13 5.97
N CYS A 529 -23.30 4.32 5.25
CA CYS A 529 -22.52 5.54 5.20
C CYS A 529 -23.01 6.40 4.02
N ASN A 530 -23.63 7.54 4.34
CA ASN A 530 -24.06 8.53 3.35
C ASN A 530 -23.63 9.91 3.79
N PHE A 531 -22.99 10.67 2.89
CA PHE A 531 -22.55 12.03 3.15
C PHE A 531 -23.30 13.03 2.27
N PRO A 532 -23.68 14.21 2.79
CA PRO A 532 -23.39 14.72 4.14
C PRO A 532 -24.16 13.98 5.26
N CYS A 533 -23.52 13.80 6.42
CA CYS A 533 -24.10 13.08 7.56
C CYS A 533 -24.26 14.00 8.78
N ALA A 534 -25.49 14.41 9.08
CA ALA A 534 -25.76 15.38 10.16
C ALA A 534 -25.37 14.86 11.54
N SER A 535 -25.67 13.59 11.86
CA SER A 535 -25.32 12.99 13.16
C SER A 535 -23.82 12.88 13.37
N THR A 536 -23.08 12.48 12.32
CA THR A 536 -21.61 12.40 12.37
C THR A 536 -20.96 13.77 12.47
N ALA A 537 -21.42 14.75 11.66
CA ALA A 537 -20.94 16.12 11.74
C ALA A 537 -21.16 16.71 13.14
N LYS A 538 -22.36 16.54 13.70
CA LYS A 538 -22.69 16.99 15.06
C LYS A 538 -21.79 16.36 16.13
N LEU A 539 -21.54 15.06 16.04
CA LEU A 539 -20.65 14.35 16.97
C LEU A 539 -19.22 14.90 16.89
N LEU A 540 -18.69 15.10 15.68
CA LEU A 540 -17.36 15.69 15.46
C LEU A 540 -17.26 17.10 16.05
N ILE A 541 -18.27 17.95 15.81
CA ILE A 541 -18.34 19.31 16.35
C ILE A 541 -18.36 19.30 17.88
N GLN A 542 -19.18 18.43 18.49
CA GLN A 542 -19.25 18.27 19.95
C GLN A 542 -17.91 17.80 20.55
N CYS A 543 -17.14 17.02 19.81
CA CYS A 543 -15.81 16.57 20.17
C CYS A 543 -14.68 17.55 19.78
N GLY A 544 -15.01 18.80 19.44
CA GLY A 544 -14.04 19.87 19.24
C GLY A 544 -13.40 19.92 17.85
N ALA A 545 -14.03 19.34 16.82
CA ALA A 545 -13.58 19.55 15.45
C ALA A 545 -13.65 21.04 15.07
N ASP A 546 -12.58 21.56 14.45
CA ASP A 546 -12.53 22.95 14.02
C ASP A 546 -13.49 23.21 12.84
N VAL A 547 -14.57 23.95 13.12
CA VAL A 547 -15.60 24.32 12.16
C VAL A 547 -15.15 25.35 11.13
N ASN A 548 -13.99 26.00 11.35
CA ASN A 548 -13.38 26.98 10.47
C ASN A 548 -12.09 26.49 9.81
N ALA A 549 -11.73 25.20 9.98
CA ALA A 549 -10.59 24.60 9.30
C ALA A 549 -10.68 24.85 7.79
N MET A 550 -9.55 25.11 7.15
CA MET A 550 -9.48 25.46 5.73
C MET A 550 -8.69 24.39 4.97
N ASP A 551 -9.25 23.90 3.87
CA ASP A 551 -8.50 23.07 2.91
C ASP A 551 -7.45 23.92 2.13
N HIS A 552 -6.68 23.31 1.23
CA HIS A 552 -5.68 24.03 0.43
C HIS A 552 -6.29 25.11 -0.49
N LYS A 553 -7.58 24.99 -0.83
CA LYS A 553 -8.36 26.00 -1.57
C LYS A 553 -9.04 26.99 -0.64
N ARG A 554 -8.77 26.94 0.67
CA ARG A 554 -9.36 27.76 1.72
C ARG A 554 -10.87 27.62 1.88
N ASN A 555 -11.44 26.50 1.42
CA ASN A 555 -12.84 26.20 1.71
C ASN A 555 -12.94 25.67 3.14
N THR A 556 -13.91 26.18 3.88
CA THR A 556 -14.29 25.66 5.21
C THR A 556 -15.36 24.56 5.08
N PRO A 557 -15.69 23.78 6.13
CA PRO A 557 -16.82 22.86 6.10
C PRO A 557 -18.14 23.52 5.65
N LEU A 558 -18.34 24.79 6.01
CA LEU A 558 -19.50 25.56 5.59
C LEU A 558 -19.53 25.83 4.07
N HIS A 559 -18.38 25.98 3.42
CA HIS A 559 -18.29 26.12 1.96
C HIS A 559 -18.67 24.83 1.22
N TYR A 560 -18.47 23.66 1.81
CA TYR A 560 -18.83 22.38 1.20
C TYR A 560 -20.33 22.09 1.30
N ILE A 561 -20.91 22.24 2.49
CA ILE A 561 -22.32 21.87 2.71
C ILE A 561 -23.30 22.72 1.90
N VAL A 562 -22.97 24.01 1.65
CA VAL A 562 -23.81 24.94 0.87
C VAL A 562 -23.82 24.62 -0.65
N GLN A 563 -22.88 23.79 -1.10
CA GLN A 563 -22.83 23.29 -2.49
C GLN A 563 -23.69 22.04 -2.68
N TYR A 564 -24.41 21.57 -1.65
CA TYR A 564 -25.27 20.41 -1.74
C TYR A 564 -26.49 20.66 -2.64
N LYS A 565 -26.57 19.92 -3.76
CA LYS A 565 -27.58 20.09 -4.82
C LYS A 565 -28.76 19.10 -4.77
N LYS A 566 -28.70 18.06 -3.92
CA LYS A 566 -29.80 17.07 -3.87
C LYS A 566 -31.11 17.73 -3.38
N PRO A 567 -32.28 17.28 -3.88
CA PRO A 567 -33.54 18.01 -3.73
C PRO A 567 -34.09 18.06 -2.29
N ILE A 568 -35.17 18.82 -2.15
CA ILE A 568 -35.92 19.27 -0.95
C ILE A 568 -36.15 18.19 0.13
N SER A 569 -36.12 16.89 -0.20
CA SER A 569 -36.33 15.79 0.75
C SER A 569 -35.26 15.69 1.84
N ASP A 570 -34.08 16.27 1.62
CA ASP A 570 -32.94 16.21 2.55
C ASP A 570 -32.67 17.56 3.24
N PHE A 571 -33.67 18.45 3.23
CA PHE A 571 -33.63 19.77 3.87
C PHE A 571 -33.21 19.70 5.34
N ILE A 572 -33.68 18.69 6.07
CA ILE A 572 -33.40 18.53 7.50
C ILE A 572 -31.89 18.31 7.72
N THR A 573 -31.26 17.50 6.88
CA THR A 573 -29.81 17.21 6.96
C THR A 573 -29.01 18.49 6.71
N LEU A 574 -29.33 19.20 5.62
CA LEU A 574 -28.69 20.49 5.27
C LEU A 574 -28.87 21.53 6.38
N HIS A 575 -30.09 21.67 6.88
CA HIS A 575 -30.44 22.62 7.93
C HIS A 575 -29.72 22.31 9.25
N SER A 576 -29.73 21.05 9.69
CA SER A 576 -29.07 20.64 10.93
C SER A 576 -27.57 20.92 10.88
N ILE A 577 -26.89 20.57 9.78
CA ILE A 577 -25.44 20.75 9.65
C ILE A 577 -25.08 22.24 9.64
N ILE A 578 -25.78 23.06 8.85
CA ILE A 578 -25.50 24.51 8.81
C ILE A 578 -25.73 25.14 10.20
N LEU A 579 -26.81 24.77 10.89
CA LEU A 579 -27.08 25.28 12.23
C LEU A 579 -26.02 24.84 13.24
N ASP A 580 -25.67 23.56 13.29
CA ASP A 580 -24.67 23.05 14.22
C ASP A 580 -23.30 23.73 13.97
N LEU A 581 -22.90 23.92 12.69
CA LEU A 581 -21.68 24.66 12.34
C LEU A 581 -21.71 26.12 12.83
N VAL A 582 -22.78 26.87 12.50
CA VAL A 582 -22.86 28.30 12.85
C VAL A 582 -22.98 28.50 14.36
N GLN A 583 -23.76 27.67 15.06
CA GLN A 583 -23.89 27.73 16.52
C GLN A 583 -22.57 27.40 17.23
N SER A 584 -21.74 26.56 16.62
CA SER A 584 -20.40 26.24 17.10
C SER A 584 -19.30 27.20 16.61
N GLY A 585 -19.69 28.33 15.99
CA GLY A 585 -18.76 29.42 15.67
C GLY A 585 -18.19 29.40 14.24
N ALA A 586 -18.83 28.70 13.29
CA ALA A 586 -18.44 28.78 11.89
C ALA A 586 -18.67 30.18 11.32
N HIS A 587 -17.64 30.72 10.70
CA HIS A 587 -17.67 32.03 10.06
C HIS A 587 -18.35 31.96 8.70
N ILE A 588 -19.50 32.63 8.59
CA ILE A 588 -20.27 32.79 7.35
C ILE A 588 -19.62 33.74 6.34
N ASP A 589 -18.63 34.49 6.79
CA ASP A 589 -17.88 35.50 6.05
C ASP A 589 -16.42 35.10 5.83
N ALA A 590 -16.07 33.85 6.15
CA ALA A 590 -14.81 33.25 5.73
C ALA A 590 -14.70 33.26 4.21
N VAL A 591 -13.51 33.48 3.67
CA VAL A 591 -13.30 33.65 2.23
C VAL A 591 -12.34 32.59 1.71
N ASN A 592 -12.78 31.87 0.68
CA ASN A 592 -11.96 30.87 0.00
C ASN A 592 -10.93 31.51 -0.95
N SER A 593 -10.10 30.68 -1.58
CA SER A 593 -9.09 31.13 -2.54
C SER A 593 -9.65 31.89 -3.76
N GLN A 594 -10.94 31.70 -4.09
CA GLN A 594 -11.63 32.41 -5.17
C GLN A 594 -12.23 33.75 -4.72
N GLY A 595 -12.04 34.16 -3.46
CA GLY A 595 -12.65 35.37 -2.93
C GLY A 595 -14.14 35.24 -2.58
N LYS A 596 -14.68 34.01 -2.56
CA LYS A 596 -16.10 33.75 -2.27
C LYS A 596 -16.33 33.40 -0.81
N THR A 597 -17.41 33.91 -0.25
CA THR A 597 -17.99 33.49 1.03
C THR A 597 -18.85 32.24 0.88
N PRO A 598 -19.18 31.51 1.96
CA PRO A 598 -20.16 30.42 1.92
C PRO A 598 -21.52 30.84 1.34
N TYR A 599 -21.94 32.08 1.58
CA TYR A 599 -23.18 32.61 0.99
C TYR A 599 -23.08 32.73 -0.53
N GLU A 600 -21.97 33.25 -1.05
CA GLU A 600 -21.74 33.39 -2.51
C GLU A 600 -21.41 32.05 -3.19
N ALA A 601 -20.92 31.07 -2.43
CA ALA A 601 -20.67 29.71 -2.89
C ALA A 601 -21.93 28.82 -2.86
N ALA A 602 -23.04 29.30 -2.26
CA ALA A 602 -24.28 28.55 -2.18
C ALA A 602 -24.85 28.26 -3.57
N THR A 603 -25.27 27.01 -3.78
CA THR A 603 -25.80 26.56 -5.08
C THR A 603 -27.32 26.48 -5.13
N THR A 604 -27.98 26.62 -3.98
CA THR A 604 -29.43 26.54 -3.84
C THR A 604 -29.95 27.68 -2.97
N GLY A 605 -31.12 28.23 -3.34
CA GLY A 605 -31.75 29.31 -2.56
C GLY A 605 -32.13 28.90 -1.12
N VAL A 606 -32.22 27.59 -0.84
CA VAL A 606 -32.48 27.07 0.50
C VAL A 606 -31.29 27.30 1.43
N ALA A 607 -30.08 26.99 0.98
CA ALA A 607 -28.85 27.25 1.73
C ALA A 607 -28.68 28.77 1.97
N GLU A 608 -28.96 29.60 0.96
CA GLU A 608 -28.93 31.06 1.07
C GLU A 608 -29.90 31.57 2.14
N ILE A 609 -31.14 31.07 2.16
CA ILE A 609 -32.15 31.45 3.16
C ILE A 609 -31.67 31.09 4.57
N ILE A 610 -31.16 29.87 4.79
CA ILE A 610 -30.69 29.43 6.11
C ILE A 610 -29.54 30.33 6.58
N LEU A 611 -28.52 30.55 5.75
CA LEU A 611 -27.40 31.43 6.07
C LEU A 611 -27.87 32.85 6.40
N ARG A 612 -28.79 33.40 5.59
CA ARG A 612 -29.35 34.75 5.80
C ARG A 612 -30.07 34.87 7.14
N THR A 613 -30.79 33.83 7.56
CA THR A 613 -31.47 33.84 8.88
C THR A 613 -30.52 33.73 10.07
N GLN A 614 -29.31 33.20 9.86
CA GLN A 614 -28.31 33.00 10.91
C GLN A 614 -27.23 34.09 10.93
N THR A 615 -27.28 35.05 10.01
CA THR A 615 -26.31 36.15 9.90
C THR A 615 -26.21 36.96 11.19
N LYS A 616 -25.14 36.75 11.96
CA LYS A 616 -24.76 37.60 13.10
C LYS A 616 -23.31 38.04 12.92
N LEU A 617 -23.11 39.13 12.18
CA LEU A 617 -21.78 39.70 11.98
C LEU A 617 -21.32 40.38 13.27
N SER A 618 -20.20 39.90 13.83
CA SER A 618 -19.58 40.56 14.98
C SER A 618 -18.77 41.79 14.52
N LEU A 619 -18.60 42.77 15.41
CA LEU A 619 -17.69 43.90 15.18
C LEU A 619 -16.27 43.44 14.83
N LYS A 620 -15.82 42.32 15.42
CA LYS A 620 -14.52 41.71 15.15
C LYS A 620 -14.40 41.23 13.70
N CYS A 621 -15.44 40.57 13.18
CA CYS A 621 -15.55 40.15 11.77
C CYS A 621 -15.51 41.36 10.81
N ILE A 622 -16.28 42.40 11.12
CA ILE A 622 -16.34 43.62 10.30
C ILE A 622 -14.96 44.29 10.24
N ALA A 623 -14.27 44.42 11.38
CA ALA A 623 -12.93 44.99 11.43
C ALA A 623 -11.92 44.17 10.62
N ALA A 624 -11.92 42.84 10.76
CA ALA A 624 -11.06 41.95 9.98
C ALA A 624 -11.30 42.09 8.46
N LYS A 625 -12.56 42.17 8.05
CA LYS A 625 -12.95 42.38 6.66
C LYS A 625 -12.46 43.73 6.12
N VAL A 626 -12.58 44.80 6.90
CA VAL A 626 -12.07 46.13 6.52
C VAL A 626 -10.54 46.11 6.36
N ILE A 627 -9.82 45.47 7.29
CA ILE A 627 -8.36 45.31 7.22
C ILE A 627 -7.95 44.62 5.90
N LYS A 628 -8.63 43.52 5.55
CA LYS A 628 -8.34 42.78 4.31
C LYS A 628 -8.77 43.54 3.05
N ASN A 629 -9.98 44.11 3.02
CA ASN A 629 -10.49 44.85 1.86
C ASN A 629 -9.62 46.07 1.49
N HIS A 630 -9.01 46.71 2.50
CA HIS A 630 -8.14 47.86 2.30
C HIS A 630 -6.64 47.49 2.24
N ASN A 631 -6.29 46.19 2.20
CA ASN A 631 -4.92 45.69 2.19
C ASN A 631 -4.02 46.32 3.28
N LEU A 632 -4.57 46.55 4.47
CA LEU A 632 -3.82 47.15 5.57
C LEU A 632 -2.83 46.14 6.15
N SER A 633 -1.60 46.56 6.42
CA SER A 633 -0.63 45.71 7.13
C SER A 633 -1.06 45.53 8.59
N TYR A 634 -1.15 44.29 9.04
CA TYR A 634 -1.56 43.94 10.40
C TYR A 634 -0.52 43.09 11.14
N SER A 635 0.46 42.51 10.44
CA SER A 635 1.45 41.62 11.07
C SER A 635 2.31 42.39 12.07
N GLY A 636 2.42 41.87 13.30
CA GLY A 636 3.11 42.54 14.42
C GLY A 636 2.39 43.77 15.00
N SER A 637 1.30 44.22 14.38
CA SER A 637 0.44 45.31 14.87
C SER A 637 -0.77 44.81 15.66
N VAL A 638 -1.15 43.55 15.45
CA VAL A 638 -2.16 42.84 16.24
C VAL A 638 -1.52 41.63 16.93
N PRO A 639 -2.08 41.13 18.05
CA PRO A 639 -1.67 39.86 18.63
C PRO A 639 -1.64 38.73 17.60
N SER A 640 -0.61 37.87 17.64
CA SER A 640 -0.43 36.77 16.68
C SER A 640 -1.65 35.83 16.59
N CYS A 641 -2.38 35.65 17.70
CA CYS A 641 -3.63 34.88 17.73
C CYS A 641 -4.80 35.50 16.93
N LEU A 642 -4.71 36.78 16.55
CA LEU A 642 -5.69 37.47 15.71
C LEU A 642 -5.28 37.53 14.24
N GLU A 643 -4.02 37.24 13.91
CA GLU A 643 -3.56 37.23 12.52
C GLU A 643 -4.28 36.14 11.71
N SER A 644 -4.40 34.92 12.25
CA SER A 644 -5.16 33.82 11.64
C SER A 644 -6.65 34.16 11.48
N PHE A 645 -7.22 34.88 12.45
CA PHE A 645 -8.60 35.36 12.39
C PHE A 645 -8.81 36.39 11.27
N ILE A 646 -7.88 37.34 11.10
CA ILE A 646 -7.92 38.32 10.00
C ILE A 646 -7.71 37.62 8.65
N GLU A 647 -6.81 36.65 8.61
CA GLU A 647 -6.56 35.83 7.42
C GLU A 647 -7.81 35.12 6.93
N LEU A 648 -8.64 34.57 7.82
CA LEU A 648 -9.89 33.88 7.47
C LEU A 648 -10.83 34.73 6.58
N HIS A 649 -10.79 36.06 6.71
CA HIS A 649 -11.72 37.00 6.07
C HIS A 649 -11.17 37.66 4.79
N GLY A 650 -10.11 37.11 4.18
CA GLY A 650 -9.56 37.63 2.92
C GLY A 650 -8.79 36.60 2.09
N SER A 651 -8.66 36.86 0.79
CA SER A 651 -7.95 36.00 -0.16
C SER A 651 -6.44 36.10 0.01
N GLY A 652 -5.85 35.26 0.87
CA GLY A 652 -4.39 35.04 0.90
C GLY A 652 -3.58 35.78 1.97
N LEU A 653 -2.28 35.47 1.97
CA LEU A 653 -1.25 36.00 2.88
C LEU A 653 -0.77 37.36 2.38
N ASN A 654 -1.43 38.45 2.79
CA ASN A 654 -0.80 39.77 2.76
C ASN A 654 0.08 39.89 4.01
N LYS A 655 1.13 39.06 4.07
CA LYS A 655 2.30 39.32 4.90
C LYS A 655 3.11 40.34 4.10
N GLY A 656 3.02 41.60 4.51
CA GLY A 656 3.66 42.73 3.82
C GLY A 656 5.17 42.55 3.66
#